data_AF-A0A7T0BX86-F1
#
_entry.id   AF-A0A7T0BX86-F1
#
_cell.length_a   1.000
_cell.length_b   1.000
_cell.length_c   1.000
_cell.angle_alpha   90.00
_cell.angle_beta   90.00
_cell.angle_gamma   90.00
#
_symmetry.space_group_name_H-M   'P 1'
#
loop_
_entity.id
_entity.type
_entity.pdbx_description
1 polymer ?
#
loop_
_entity_poly.entity_id
_entity_poly.type
_entity_poly.pdbx_seq_one_letter_code
_entity_poly.pdbx_strand_id
1 'polypeptide(L)'
;MPRFLVRSRLMLSAFLAFVVGCSPAPNIAGPVPGNSGTQSSGPVEPASPPLETTASYWATKKPNLDGTVSPSEWNDANRVSVTMGMYTIAGENPSSHPFTLYVKNDQTHLYLAGVLEREELDGSMGMTIESLLMDNFTILFDNNNDGMVQPGEDKKSLYIINGEPYVKDLRQLSPEEQAQGVEEESEPQNIQGTITHTSSNGGTFNFEVAIPLASGDKYDINVKPGGELRWNVVYFDKFNIKMQGMEMGGISGVEGENALDWGTLLLATKGSKPPSASARAAAPAPPMTVTASAPLPPNNDKGDIQILAQVMNDSEKSDSSLKFIGSHSDFVLVAFPEKEVVDKIRRENPNAIILLFNNPYFIFGDKFWSAPSQSAVNQRSEVYSLRTDDNEIIHYGGPVYEGMEVEQRLPMMDITNPEWQDYFAAQSRKHVDLNGFDGVFIDTLTEDIPPFALGRGGKFPRGYSTAKWKEGNYQFLRKMKQAFAGSNKKIFFNGVTRSPGKGGALPNKGMLDIVDGTAIEAFSIYKSMDASNATKKWYFEKTILQDLQEASANGKWVVMEVYGNNDDDQTRLYALASFLMVQNERTYFYFTRKDHAGALHWRPEWGVTLGNAKGTYKKIAQGGYQRDFENARVLVNPTGKAMTVSVPAGYKNLHKQPVTEVGLPPYSGAILTLN
;
A
#
# COMPACT_ATOMS: atom_id res chain seq x y z
N MET A 1 -37.91 35.17 -9.50
CA MET A 1 -36.86 34.14 -9.69
C MET A 1 -35.59 34.49 -8.90
N PRO A 2 -35.49 34.11 -7.60
CA PRO A 2 -34.15 33.99 -6.97
C PRO A 2 -33.96 32.76 -6.06
N ARG A 3 -34.90 31.80 -5.99
CA ARG A 3 -34.79 30.64 -5.07
C ARG A 3 -34.05 29.41 -5.64
N PHE A 4 -33.73 29.37 -6.94
CA PHE A 4 -33.06 28.23 -7.56
C PHE A 4 -31.51 28.27 -7.48
N LEU A 5 -30.90 29.46 -7.39
CA LEU A 5 -29.44 29.62 -7.30
C LEU A 5 -28.84 29.33 -5.92
N VAL A 6 -29.64 29.39 -4.85
CA VAL A 6 -29.19 29.08 -3.49
C VAL A 6 -29.08 27.56 -3.29
N ARG A 7 -29.99 26.77 -3.87
CA ARG A 7 -29.97 25.29 -3.74
C ARG A 7 -28.87 24.61 -4.56
N SER A 8 -28.44 25.19 -5.69
CA SER A 8 -27.32 24.65 -6.48
C SER A 8 -25.95 24.94 -5.86
N ARG A 9 -25.80 26.00 -5.05
CA ARG A 9 -24.61 26.21 -4.20
C ARG A 9 -24.53 25.19 -3.04
N LEU A 10 -25.67 24.89 -2.40
CA LEU A 10 -25.74 23.91 -1.30
C LEU A 10 -25.34 22.48 -1.69
N MET A 11 -25.59 22.05 -2.93
CA MET A 11 -25.20 20.70 -3.39
C MET A 11 -23.72 20.57 -3.75
N LEU A 12 -23.04 21.66 -4.14
CA LEU A 12 -21.65 21.61 -4.57
C LEU A 12 -20.68 21.44 -3.37
N SER A 13 -20.91 22.18 -2.28
CA SER A 13 -20.10 22.10 -1.05
C SER A 13 -20.27 20.76 -0.32
N ALA A 14 -21.48 20.20 -0.28
CA ALA A 14 -21.74 18.89 0.33
C ALA A 14 -21.19 17.70 -0.49
N PHE A 15 -20.89 17.89 -1.78
CA PHE A 15 -20.43 16.82 -2.68
C PHE A 15 -18.90 16.75 -2.79
N LEU A 16 -18.19 17.89 -2.65
CA LEU A 16 -16.73 17.92 -2.43
C LEU A 16 -16.33 17.08 -1.19
N ALA A 17 -17.22 16.97 -0.20
CA ALA A 17 -17.05 16.15 1.00
C ALA A 17 -16.96 14.64 0.75
N PHE A 18 -17.60 14.14 -0.32
CA PHE A 18 -17.67 12.69 -0.60
C PHE A 18 -16.37 12.14 -1.20
N VAL A 19 -15.56 12.98 -1.86
CA VAL A 19 -14.41 12.54 -2.66
C VAL A 19 -13.10 12.50 -1.86
N VAL A 20 -12.93 13.34 -0.83
CA VAL A 20 -11.73 13.34 0.02
C VAL A 20 -11.72 12.19 1.04
N GLY A 21 -12.89 11.59 1.33
CA GLY A 21 -13.06 10.47 2.26
C GLY A 21 -13.24 9.08 1.59
N CYS A 22 -12.92 8.95 0.30
CA CYS A 22 -13.10 7.68 -0.42
C CYS A 22 -11.76 6.93 -0.54
N SER A 23 -11.68 5.77 0.11
CA SER A 23 -10.91 4.64 -0.42
C SER A 23 -11.43 4.28 -1.82
N PRO A 24 -10.59 3.83 -2.77
CA PRO A 24 -10.97 3.72 -4.18
C PRO A 24 -12.21 2.83 -4.37
N ALA A 25 -13.21 3.38 -5.07
CA ALA A 25 -14.40 2.65 -5.49
C ALA A 25 -14.06 1.66 -6.63
N PRO A 26 -14.81 0.54 -6.77
CA PRO A 26 -14.49 -0.50 -7.75
C PRO A 26 -14.73 -0.02 -9.19
N ASN A 27 -13.79 -0.36 -10.07
CA ASN A 27 -13.80 -0.09 -11.50
C ASN A 27 -15.10 -0.56 -12.18
N ILE A 28 -15.85 0.36 -12.79
CA ILE A 28 -16.89 0.05 -13.78
C ILE A 28 -16.32 0.40 -15.16
N ALA A 29 -15.76 -0.60 -15.85
CA ALA A 29 -15.35 -0.47 -17.25
C ALA A 29 -16.47 -0.97 -18.16
N GLY A 30 -17.12 -0.03 -18.87
CA GLY A 30 -17.88 -0.34 -20.08
C GLY A 30 -16.98 -0.21 -21.32
N PRO A 31 -17.31 -0.85 -22.46
CA PRO A 31 -16.48 -0.79 -23.66
C PRO A 31 -16.55 0.59 -24.31
N VAL A 32 -15.40 1.26 -24.46
CA VAL A 32 -15.26 2.51 -25.23
C VAL A 32 -14.88 2.17 -26.68
N PRO A 33 -15.52 2.74 -27.71
CA PRO A 33 -15.14 2.52 -29.10
C PRO A 33 -13.82 3.21 -29.42
N GLY A 34 -12.93 2.50 -30.12
CA GLY A 34 -11.61 2.98 -30.49
C GLY A 34 -11.65 4.25 -31.35
N ASN A 35 -10.90 5.26 -30.93
CA ASN A 35 -10.61 6.44 -31.72
C ASN A 35 -9.09 6.50 -31.95
N SER A 36 -8.66 6.26 -33.18
CA SER A 36 -7.25 6.25 -33.58
C SER A 36 -6.78 7.67 -33.88
N GLY A 37 -6.23 8.35 -32.88
CA GLY A 37 -5.47 9.59 -33.04
C GLY A 37 -4.13 9.47 -32.32
N THR A 38 -3.05 9.27 -33.07
CA THR A 38 -1.70 9.21 -32.51
C THR A 38 -1.23 10.61 -32.11
N GLN A 39 -1.27 10.93 -30.81
CA GLN A 39 -0.40 11.97 -30.23
C GLN A 39 0.87 11.32 -29.70
N SER A 40 2.04 11.87 -30.05
CA SER A 40 3.33 11.41 -29.55
C SER A 40 3.54 11.89 -28.12
N SER A 41 3.38 11.01 -27.13
CA SER A 41 3.77 11.27 -25.74
C SER A 41 5.30 11.23 -25.63
N GLY A 42 5.90 12.36 -25.26
CA GLY A 42 7.30 12.41 -24.84
C GLY A 42 7.54 11.61 -23.55
N PRO A 43 8.80 11.37 -23.15
CA PRO A 43 9.11 10.68 -21.90
C PRO A 43 8.58 11.47 -20.69
N VAL A 44 7.81 10.80 -19.83
CA VAL A 44 7.30 11.33 -18.56
C VAL A 44 8.48 11.48 -17.58
N GLU A 45 8.65 12.67 -16.99
CA GLU A 45 9.65 12.86 -15.94
C GLU A 45 9.17 12.19 -14.64
N PRO A 46 10.04 11.47 -13.92
CA PRO A 46 9.65 10.81 -12.68
C PRO A 46 9.24 11.84 -11.61
N ALA A 47 8.19 11.51 -10.84
CA ALA A 47 7.74 12.33 -9.73
C ALA A 47 8.87 12.56 -8.71
N SER A 48 8.88 13.76 -8.10
CA SER A 48 9.79 14.05 -7.00
C SER A 48 9.41 13.25 -5.74
N PRO A 49 10.37 12.89 -4.86
CA PRO A 49 10.06 12.29 -3.57
C PRO A 49 9.21 13.25 -2.71
N PRO A 50 8.43 12.74 -1.74
CA PRO A 50 7.62 13.56 -0.84
C PRO A 50 8.45 14.62 -0.12
N LEU A 51 7.90 15.82 0.06
CA LEU A 51 8.55 16.88 0.83
C LEU A 51 8.54 16.55 2.32
N GLU A 52 9.67 16.15 2.90
CA GLU A 52 9.74 15.81 4.34
C GLU A 52 9.52 17.03 5.25
N THR A 53 10.11 18.19 4.95
CA THR A 53 9.96 19.41 5.78
C THR A 53 10.15 20.67 4.95
N THR A 54 9.23 21.63 5.11
CA THR A 54 9.26 22.96 4.51
C THR A 54 9.28 24.01 5.60
N ALA A 55 10.27 24.91 5.60
CA ALA A 55 10.23 26.09 6.47
C ALA A 55 9.50 27.23 5.76
N SER A 56 8.64 27.97 6.45
CA SER A 56 8.23 29.29 5.98
C SER A 56 9.33 30.31 6.28
N TYR A 57 9.36 31.41 5.54
CA TYR A 57 10.16 32.59 5.88
C TYR A 57 9.31 33.69 6.50
N TRP A 58 9.93 34.59 7.25
CA TRP A 58 9.21 35.71 7.86
C TRP A 58 8.88 36.77 6.81
N ALA A 59 7.59 37.05 6.61
CA ALA A 59 7.12 38.06 5.68
C ALA A 59 7.55 39.46 6.15
N THR A 60 8.33 40.13 5.31
CA THR A 60 8.70 41.55 5.47
C THR A 60 7.56 42.47 5.04
N LYS A 61 6.70 41.99 4.14
CA LYS A 61 5.51 42.68 3.65
C LYS A 61 4.38 41.67 3.40
N LYS A 62 3.16 42.04 3.79
CA LYS A 62 1.93 41.29 3.44
C LYS A 62 1.78 41.23 1.90
N PRO A 63 1.61 40.04 1.30
CA PRO A 63 1.35 39.91 -0.13
C PRO A 63 0.00 40.54 -0.54
N ASN A 64 -0.07 41.01 -1.79
CA ASN A 64 -1.27 41.38 -2.50
C ASN A 64 -1.84 40.14 -3.21
N LEU A 65 -2.83 39.49 -2.59
CA LEU A 65 -3.42 38.24 -3.07
C LEU A 65 -4.29 38.46 -4.32
N ASP A 66 -3.68 38.79 -5.45
CA ASP A 66 -4.33 39.16 -6.72
C ASP A 66 -4.25 38.07 -7.80
N GLY A 67 -3.55 36.97 -7.49
CA GLY A 67 -3.41 35.80 -8.34
C GLY A 67 -2.18 35.88 -9.23
N THR A 68 -1.27 36.82 -8.97
CA THR A 68 -0.04 37.02 -9.72
C THR A 68 1.18 36.80 -8.83
N VAL A 69 1.82 35.64 -8.96
CA VAL A 69 3.02 35.32 -8.16
C VAL A 69 4.24 36.07 -8.70
N SER A 70 4.47 37.29 -8.22
CA SER A 70 5.56 38.15 -8.68
C SER A 70 6.81 38.09 -7.77
N PRO A 71 8.03 38.16 -8.32
CA PRO A 71 9.25 38.23 -7.51
C PRO A 71 9.28 39.44 -6.55
N SER A 72 8.70 40.57 -6.93
CA SER A 72 8.64 41.77 -6.06
C SER A 72 7.83 41.55 -4.79
N GLU A 73 6.96 40.56 -4.78
CA GLU A 73 6.04 40.27 -3.70
C GLU A 73 6.45 39.06 -2.87
N TRP A 74 7.04 38.04 -3.51
CA TRP A 74 7.37 36.76 -2.91
C TRP A 74 8.88 36.51 -2.76
N ASN A 75 9.74 37.51 -3.01
CA ASN A 75 11.20 37.40 -2.83
C ASN A 75 11.64 37.08 -1.39
N ASP A 76 10.81 37.39 -0.40
CA ASP A 76 11.05 37.11 1.01
C ASP A 76 10.45 35.78 1.47
N ALA A 77 9.82 35.02 0.58
CA ALA A 77 9.28 33.70 0.85
C ALA A 77 10.33 32.59 0.68
N ASN A 78 10.12 31.47 1.39
CA ASN A 78 10.82 30.25 1.02
C ASN A 78 10.20 29.71 -0.28
N ARG A 79 11.03 29.26 -1.21
CA ARG A 79 10.60 28.73 -2.50
C ARG A 79 10.95 27.25 -2.57
N VAL A 80 9.93 26.43 -2.83
CA VAL A 80 10.03 24.97 -3.00
C VAL A 80 9.58 24.63 -4.40
N SER A 81 10.37 23.85 -5.14
CA SER A 81 10.00 23.38 -6.48
C SER A 81 10.00 21.85 -6.49
N VAL A 82 8.91 21.27 -6.98
CA VAL A 82 8.70 19.82 -7.09
C VAL A 82 8.09 19.50 -8.46
N THR A 83 8.27 18.26 -8.90
CA THR A 83 7.45 17.70 -9.99
C THR A 83 6.27 16.97 -9.37
N MET A 84 5.07 17.51 -9.55
CA MET A 84 3.82 16.93 -9.08
C MET A 84 3.41 15.81 -10.05
N GLY A 85 3.58 14.55 -9.62
CA GLY A 85 3.07 13.41 -10.36
C GLY A 85 1.56 13.30 -10.21
N MET A 86 0.86 13.12 -11.32
CA MET A 86 -0.59 12.97 -11.35
C MET A 86 -0.96 11.51 -11.44
N TYR A 87 -2.08 11.15 -10.83
CA TYR A 87 -2.58 9.79 -10.77
C TYR A 87 -4.06 9.76 -11.11
N THR A 88 -4.48 8.82 -11.95
CA THR A 88 -5.89 8.48 -12.08
C THR A 88 -6.34 7.66 -10.87
N ILE A 89 -7.65 7.51 -10.69
CA ILE A 89 -8.20 6.62 -9.66
C ILE A 89 -7.78 5.15 -9.85
N ALA A 90 -7.50 4.76 -11.09
CA ALA A 90 -6.95 3.44 -11.40
C ALA A 90 -5.48 3.29 -10.98
N GLY A 91 -4.84 4.34 -10.45
CA GLY A 91 -3.44 4.35 -10.02
C GLY A 91 -2.45 4.46 -11.19
N GLU A 92 -2.93 4.74 -12.39
CA GLU A 92 -2.08 5.03 -13.54
C GLU A 92 -1.46 6.42 -13.36
N ASN A 93 -0.21 6.60 -13.79
CA ASN A 93 0.47 7.89 -13.78
C ASN A 93 0.47 8.46 -15.21
N PRO A 94 -0.59 9.17 -15.62
CA PRO A 94 -0.73 9.66 -16.99
C PRO A 94 0.15 10.88 -17.27
N SER A 95 0.47 11.69 -16.26
CA SER A 95 1.05 13.02 -16.44
C SER A 95 1.84 13.51 -15.21
N SER A 96 2.60 14.58 -15.40
CA SER A 96 3.38 15.21 -14.33
C SER A 96 3.61 16.70 -14.64
N HIS A 97 3.50 17.55 -13.61
CA HIS A 97 3.52 19.00 -13.79
C HIS A 97 4.58 19.64 -12.88
N PRO A 98 5.41 20.57 -13.40
CA PRO A 98 6.26 21.39 -12.55
C PRO A 98 5.40 22.24 -11.62
N PHE A 99 5.66 22.15 -10.32
CA PHE A 99 4.97 22.92 -9.30
C PHE A 99 5.98 23.69 -8.44
N THR A 100 5.77 25.00 -8.32
CA THR A 100 6.55 25.86 -7.42
C THR A 100 5.64 26.43 -6.34
N LEU A 101 6.03 26.23 -5.08
CA LEU A 101 5.35 26.70 -3.88
C LEU A 101 6.19 27.77 -3.17
N TYR A 102 5.55 28.87 -2.78
CA TYR A 102 6.13 29.95 -2.00
C TYR A 102 5.47 29.98 -0.63
N VAL A 103 6.28 29.98 0.42
CA VAL A 103 5.82 29.84 1.81
C VAL A 103 6.43 30.93 2.67
N LYS A 104 5.59 31.79 3.23
CA LYS A 104 6.00 32.78 4.25
C LYS A 104 4.93 32.96 5.30
N ASN A 105 5.27 33.49 6.46
CA ASN A 105 4.29 33.83 7.50
C ASN A 105 4.67 35.16 8.16
N ASP A 106 3.69 35.80 8.78
CA ASP A 106 3.93 36.88 9.72
C ASP A 106 3.43 36.50 11.13
N GLN A 107 3.09 37.50 11.93
CA GLN A 107 2.61 37.32 13.29
C GLN A 107 1.24 36.65 13.36
N THR A 108 0.41 36.81 12.33
CA THR A 108 -1.01 36.46 12.36
C THR A 108 -1.44 35.55 11.21
N HIS A 109 -0.68 35.46 10.11
CA HIS A 109 -1.05 34.66 8.94
C HIS A 109 0.10 33.80 8.41
N LEU A 110 -0.26 32.63 7.89
CA LEU A 110 0.49 31.88 6.89
C LEU A 110 0.09 32.39 5.51
N TYR A 111 1.07 32.64 4.65
CA TYR A 111 0.89 33.02 3.25
C TYR A 111 1.47 31.94 2.36
N LEU A 112 0.66 31.48 1.40
CA LEU A 112 1.05 30.50 0.41
C LEU A 112 0.80 31.05 -0.98
N ALA A 113 1.72 30.79 -1.90
CA ALA A 113 1.44 30.92 -3.32
C ALA A 113 1.94 29.70 -4.09
N GLY A 114 1.14 29.22 -5.04
CA GLY A 114 1.48 28.08 -5.88
C GLY A 114 1.48 28.46 -7.35
N VAL A 115 2.41 27.87 -8.11
CA VAL A 115 2.53 28.01 -9.56
C VAL A 115 2.61 26.59 -10.15
N LEU A 116 1.53 26.13 -10.78
CA LEU A 116 1.48 24.85 -11.48
C LEU A 116 1.55 25.10 -12.98
N GLU A 117 2.60 24.61 -13.61
CA GLU A 117 2.89 24.87 -15.03
C GLU A 117 2.34 23.76 -15.94
N ARG A 118 2.00 24.15 -17.17
CA ARG A 118 1.62 23.24 -18.28
C ARG A 118 0.33 22.49 -18.01
N GLU A 119 -0.67 23.21 -17.53
CA GLU A 119 -1.97 22.65 -17.20
C GLU A 119 -3.05 23.35 -18.03
N GLU A 120 -4.03 22.62 -18.56
CA GLU A 120 -5.26 23.20 -19.09
C GLU A 120 -6.12 23.83 -17.98
N LEU A 121 -7.21 24.48 -18.38
CA LEU A 121 -8.25 24.90 -17.43
C LEU A 121 -9.52 24.14 -17.74
N ASP A 122 -9.83 23.18 -16.90
CA ASP A 122 -11.13 22.55 -16.80
C ASP A 122 -11.93 23.27 -15.71
N GLY A 123 -12.88 24.10 -16.13
CA GLY A 123 -13.60 25.01 -15.23
C GLY A 123 -14.98 25.32 -15.75
N SER A 124 -15.79 24.29 -16.00
CA SER A 124 -17.14 24.45 -16.55
C SER A 124 -18.18 23.77 -15.67
N MET A 125 -19.32 24.45 -15.50
CA MET A 125 -20.50 23.88 -14.87
C MET A 125 -21.72 24.28 -15.69
N GLY A 126 -22.35 23.29 -16.33
CA GLY A 126 -23.62 23.45 -17.03
C GLY A 126 -24.80 23.55 -16.07
N MET A 127 -26.02 23.28 -16.58
CA MET A 127 -27.24 23.42 -15.77
C MET A 127 -27.40 22.35 -14.67
N THR A 128 -26.59 21.29 -14.70
CA THR A 128 -26.63 20.19 -13.73
C THR A 128 -25.27 19.98 -13.09
N ILE A 129 -25.27 19.51 -11.84
CA ILE A 129 -24.03 19.15 -11.13
C ILE A 129 -23.25 18.02 -11.84
N GLU A 130 -23.92 17.20 -12.65
CA GLU A 130 -23.26 16.14 -13.43
C GLU A 130 -22.37 16.65 -14.56
N SER A 131 -22.56 17.90 -14.96
CA SER A 131 -21.74 18.58 -15.97
C SER A 131 -20.56 19.35 -15.39
N LEU A 132 -20.30 19.18 -14.10
CA LEU A 132 -19.19 19.81 -13.41
C LEU A 132 -17.87 19.19 -13.87
N LEU A 133 -17.00 20.05 -14.41
CA LEU A 133 -15.58 19.82 -14.63
C LEU A 133 -14.85 20.97 -13.94
N MET A 134 -14.02 20.67 -12.95
CA MET A 134 -13.24 21.70 -12.27
C MET A 134 -11.80 21.26 -12.01
N ASP A 135 -10.92 22.24 -12.02
CA ASP A 135 -9.59 22.12 -11.46
C ASP A 135 -9.57 22.71 -10.06
N ASN A 136 -8.95 21.99 -9.14
CA ASN A 136 -9.04 22.29 -7.72
C ASN A 136 -7.70 22.11 -7.02
N PHE A 137 -7.26 23.15 -6.31
CA PHE A 137 -6.25 23.00 -5.26
C PHE A 137 -6.94 22.83 -3.91
N THR A 138 -6.52 21.82 -3.16
CA THR A 138 -6.90 21.64 -1.76
C THR A 138 -5.65 21.67 -0.89
N ILE A 139 -5.69 22.52 0.14
CA ILE A 139 -4.65 22.62 1.17
C ILE A 139 -5.21 21.93 2.41
N LEU A 140 -4.51 20.91 2.88
CA LEU A 140 -4.94 20.08 4.01
C LEU A 140 -3.98 20.27 5.18
N PHE A 141 -4.53 20.27 6.39
CA PHE A 141 -3.78 20.37 7.62
C PHE A 141 -4.13 19.23 8.58
N ASP A 142 -3.11 18.69 9.23
CA ASP A 142 -3.26 17.88 10.44
C ASP A 142 -2.98 18.83 11.62
N ASN A 143 -4.07 19.35 12.19
CA ASN A 143 -4.09 20.47 13.12
C ASN A 143 -3.46 20.09 14.46
N ASN A 144 -3.53 18.81 14.83
CA ASN A 144 -3.06 18.31 16.11
C ASN A 144 -1.73 17.53 15.99
N ASN A 145 -1.22 17.35 14.78
CA ASN A 145 0.02 16.66 14.42
C ASN A 145 0.04 15.19 14.90
N ASP A 146 -1.12 14.52 14.90
CA ASP A 146 -1.25 13.12 15.32
C ASP A 146 -1.07 12.11 14.18
N GLY A 147 -0.92 12.60 12.95
CA GLY A 147 -0.70 11.82 11.75
C GLY A 147 -1.99 11.35 11.05
N MET A 148 -3.17 11.71 11.54
CA MET A 148 -4.46 11.29 10.98
C MET A 148 -5.33 12.49 10.68
N VAL A 149 -5.97 12.46 9.50
CA VAL A 149 -6.89 13.54 9.15
C VAL A 149 -8.26 13.30 9.76
N GLN A 150 -8.67 14.13 10.71
CA GLN A 150 -9.84 13.88 11.55
C GLN A 150 -10.99 14.86 11.30
N PRO A 151 -12.23 14.49 11.65
CA PRO A 151 -13.34 15.43 11.64
C PRO A 151 -13.04 16.70 12.45
N GLY A 152 -13.22 17.85 11.81
CA GLY A 152 -12.94 19.17 12.36
C GLY A 152 -11.57 19.74 12.01
N GLU A 153 -10.72 19.00 11.30
CA GLU A 153 -9.44 19.54 10.85
C GLU A 153 -9.56 20.52 9.69
N ASP A 154 -8.59 21.43 9.61
CA ASP A 154 -8.63 22.58 8.72
C ASP A 154 -8.34 22.18 7.26
N LYS A 155 -9.14 22.70 6.33
CA LYS A 155 -9.01 22.46 4.89
C LYS A 155 -9.32 23.74 4.12
N LYS A 156 -8.48 24.09 3.16
CA LYS A 156 -8.76 25.21 2.25
C LYS A 156 -8.91 24.69 0.83
N SER A 157 -9.85 25.24 0.06
CA SER A 157 -10.08 24.81 -1.32
C SER A 157 -10.13 26.01 -2.27
N LEU A 158 -9.44 25.89 -3.40
CA LEU A 158 -9.32 26.92 -4.43
C LEU A 158 -9.64 26.32 -5.80
N TYR A 159 -10.57 26.92 -6.52
CA TYR A 159 -10.99 26.41 -7.83
C TYR A 159 -11.54 27.52 -8.72
N ILE A 160 -11.58 27.27 -10.03
CA ILE A 160 -12.17 28.17 -11.02
C ILE A 160 -13.37 27.47 -11.65
N ILE A 161 -14.54 28.10 -11.62
CA ILE A 161 -15.74 27.59 -12.31
C ILE A 161 -16.34 28.72 -13.15
N ASN A 162 -16.56 28.44 -14.43
CA ASN A 162 -17.08 29.36 -15.44
C ASN A 162 -16.27 30.67 -15.51
N GLY A 163 -14.94 30.57 -15.34
CA GLY A 163 -14.02 31.70 -15.35
C GLY A 163 -13.95 32.50 -14.05
N GLU A 164 -14.76 32.17 -13.04
CA GLU A 164 -14.78 32.85 -11.75
C GLU A 164 -13.95 32.09 -10.71
N PRO A 165 -13.05 32.76 -9.97
CA PRO A 165 -12.27 32.13 -8.92
C PRO A 165 -13.06 32.01 -7.62
N TYR A 166 -12.84 30.90 -6.92
CA TYR A 166 -13.42 30.62 -5.62
C TYR A 166 -12.31 30.21 -4.65
N VAL A 167 -12.38 30.75 -3.44
CA VAL A 167 -11.54 30.36 -2.31
C VAL A 167 -12.46 30.09 -1.14
N LYS A 168 -12.31 28.91 -0.54
CA LYS A 168 -13.21 28.39 0.49
C LYS A 168 -12.46 27.94 1.72
N ASP A 169 -13.01 28.35 2.86
CA ASP A 169 -12.59 27.94 4.19
C ASP A 169 -13.44 26.73 4.62
N LEU A 170 -12.83 25.57 4.78
CA LEU A 170 -13.52 24.31 4.99
C LEU A 170 -12.95 23.58 6.21
N ARG A 171 -13.68 22.56 6.66
CA ARG A 171 -13.18 21.56 7.59
C ARG A 171 -13.45 20.15 7.10
N GLN A 172 -12.67 19.19 7.59
CA GLN A 172 -12.98 17.79 7.40
C GLN A 172 -14.27 17.43 8.16
N LEU A 173 -15.19 16.73 7.51
CA LEU A 173 -16.40 16.21 8.14
C LEU A 173 -16.23 14.76 8.57
N SER A 174 -16.94 14.37 9.62
CA SER A 174 -17.17 12.96 9.93
C SER A 174 -18.13 12.30 8.93
N PRO A 175 -18.05 10.98 8.74
CA PRO A 175 -19.02 10.25 7.92
C PRO A 175 -20.48 10.51 8.34
N GLU A 176 -20.72 10.66 9.65
CA GLU A 176 -22.04 10.97 10.19
C GLU A 176 -22.50 12.39 9.80
N GLU A 177 -21.63 13.39 9.91
CA GLU A 177 -21.92 14.76 9.48
C GLU A 177 -22.19 14.83 7.97
N GLN A 178 -21.40 14.12 7.17
CA GLN A 178 -21.60 14.00 5.73
C GLN A 178 -22.96 13.37 5.40
N ALA A 179 -23.31 12.27 6.06
CA ALA A 179 -24.61 11.60 5.88
C ALA A 179 -25.80 12.49 6.29
N GLN A 180 -25.57 13.43 7.22
CA GLN A 180 -26.56 14.42 7.64
C GLN A 180 -26.60 15.66 6.73
N GLY A 181 -25.72 15.76 5.74
CA GLY A 181 -25.61 16.91 4.85
C GLY A 181 -25.15 18.18 5.58
N VAL A 182 -24.33 18.02 6.62
CA VAL A 182 -23.66 19.15 7.29
C VAL A 182 -22.72 19.83 6.29
N GLU A 183 -22.69 21.15 6.31
CA GLU A 183 -21.82 21.93 5.43
C GLU A 183 -20.37 21.89 5.94
N GLU A 184 -19.42 21.75 5.01
CA GLU A 184 -17.98 21.80 5.31
C GLU A 184 -17.49 23.20 5.63
N GLU A 185 -18.22 24.24 5.21
CA GLU A 185 -17.83 25.63 5.37
C GLU A 185 -17.65 25.97 6.85
N SER A 186 -16.44 26.39 7.23
CA SER A 186 -16.15 26.93 8.55
C SER A 186 -16.73 28.35 8.65
N GLU A 187 -17.22 28.69 9.84
CA GLU A 187 -17.73 30.04 10.11
C GLU A 187 -16.98 30.59 11.33
N PRO A 188 -16.23 31.70 11.18
CA PRO A 188 -16.24 32.61 10.03
C PRO A 188 -15.31 32.17 8.87
N GLN A 189 -15.76 32.36 7.62
CA GLN A 189 -14.89 32.31 6.43
C GLN A 189 -13.81 33.40 6.53
N ASN A 190 -12.60 33.02 6.95
CA ASN A 190 -11.55 33.97 7.28
C ASN A 190 -10.30 33.84 6.39
N ILE A 191 -10.27 32.84 5.52
CA ILE A 191 -9.34 32.78 4.41
C ILE A 191 -9.49 33.99 3.47
N GLN A 192 -8.36 34.54 3.04
CA GLN A 192 -8.28 35.50 1.94
C GLN A 192 -7.45 34.87 0.83
N GLY A 193 -7.81 35.08 -0.42
CA GLY A 193 -7.01 34.59 -1.52
C GLY A 193 -7.70 34.69 -2.87
N THR A 194 -6.99 34.20 -3.88
CA THR A 194 -7.50 34.08 -5.24
C THR A 194 -6.72 33.02 -6.00
N ILE A 195 -7.28 32.58 -7.12
CA ILE A 195 -6.68 31.64 -8.06
C ILE A 195 -6.90 32.15 -9.48
N THR A 196 -5.90 32.04 -10.33
CA THR A 196 -5.95 32.47 -11.74
C THR A 196 -5.35 31.39 -12.64
N HIS A 197 -5.67 31.48 -13.93
CA HIS A 197 -5.07 30.67 -14.97
C HIS A 197 -4.73 31.52 -16.18
N THR A 198 -3.59 31.27 -16.81
CA THR A 198 -3.06 32.15 -17.87
C THR A 198 -3.60 31.85 -19.28
N SER A 199 -4.09 30.64 -19.56
CA SER A 199 -4.51 30.21 -20.90
C SER A 199 -5.29 28.91 -20.84
N SER A 200 -6.49 28.82 -21.44
CA SER A 200 -7.33 27.62 -21.36
C SER A 200 -6.67 26.30 -21.82
N ASN A 201 -5.62 26.37 -22.65
CA ASN A 201 -4.90 25.19 -23.15
C ASN A 201 -3.42 25.29 -22.76
N GLY A 202 -2.96 24.44 -21.83
CA GLY A 202 -1.55 24.36 -21.43
C GLY A 202 -0.99 25.63 -20.79
N GLY A 203 -1.80 26.29 -19.96
CA GLY A 203 -1.45 27.50 -19.21
C GLY A 203 -0.73 27.22 -17.89
N THR A 204 -0.92 28.13 -16.94
CA THR A 204 -0.32 28.09 -15.61
C THR A 204 -1.36 28.48 -14.59
N PHE A 205 -1.61 27.60 -13.62
CA PHE A 205 -2.37 27.99 -12.43
C PHE A 205 -1.47 28.77 -11.49
N ASN A 206 -2.00 29.89 -11.01
CA ASN A 206 -1.42 30.64 -9.91
C ASN A 206 -2.46 30.73 -8.80
N PHE A 207 -2.09 30.41 -7.58
CA PHE A 207 -2.93 30.75 -6.42
C PHE A 207 -2.14 31.52 -5.39
N GLU A 208 -2.84 32.35 -4.63
CA GLU A 208 -2.29 33.09 -3.49
C GLU A 208 -3.32 33.08 -2.35
N VAL A 209 -2.90 32.69 -1.15
CA VAL A 209 -3.77 32.65 0.03
C VAL A 209 -3.09 33.20 1.28
N ALA A 210 -3.90 33.78 2.16
CA ALA A 210 -3.57 34.09 3.54
C ALA A 210 -4.50 33.32 4.47
N ILE A 211 -3.91 32.51 5.35
CA ILE A 211 -4.57 31.63 6.30
C ILE A 211 -4.24 32.13 7.72
N PRO A 212 -5.21 32.53 8.54
CA PRO A 212 -4.94 32.95 9.91
C PRO A 212 -4.32 31.82 10.74
N LEU A 213 -3.27 32.11 11.50
CA LEU A 213 -2.58 31.12 12.33
C LEU A 213 -3.34 30.78 13.63
N ALA A 214 -4.21 31.69 14.09
CA ALA A 214 -5.00 31.55 15.31
C ALA A 214 -6.24 32.46 15.20
N SER A 215 -7.16 32.14 14.30
CA SER A 215 -8.38 32.92 14.05
C SER A 215 -9.32 32.98 15.27
N GLY A 216 -9.23 31.98 16.16
CA GLY A 216 -10.19 31.75 17.23
C GLY A 216 -11.36 30.84 16.83
N ASP A 217 -11.44 30.45 15.54
CA ASP A 217 -12.25 29.31 15.13
C ASP A 217 -11.62 28.01 15.66
N LYS A 218 -12.46 27.10 16.14
CA LYS A 218 -12.02 25.81 16.68
C LYS A 218 -11.62 24.80 15.59
N TYR A 219 -12.01 25.05 14.33
CA TYR A 219 -11.69 24.19 13.21
C TYR A 219 -10.47 24.65 12.41
N ASP A 220 -10.05 25.91 12.59
CA ASP A 220 -8.84 26.41 11.95
C ASP A 220 -7.57 25.92 12.64
N ILE A 221 -6.46 26.01 11.91
CA ILE A 221 -5.14 25.89 12.51
C ILE A 221 -5.01 26.85 13.72
N ASN A 222 -4.47 26.34 14.82
CA ASN A 222 -4.19 27.12 16.03
C ASN A 222 -2.72 26.97 16.39
N VAL A 223 -1.88 27.54 15.54
CA VAL A 223 -0.42 27.49 15.62
C VAL A 223 0.12 28.91 15.77
N LYS A 224 1.34 29.05 16.29
CA LYS A 224 2.00 30.36 16.43
C LYS A 224 3.28 30.36 15.61
N PRO A 225 3.80 31.54 15.22
CA PRO A 225 5.18 31.66 14.73
C PRO A 225 6.17 30.87 15.61
N GLY A 226 7.02 30.06 14.97
CA GLY A 226 7.92 29.11 15.65
C GLY A 226 7.32 27.73 15.93
N GLY A 227 6.02 27.54 15.71
CA GLY A 227 5.36 26.24 15.77
C GLY A 227 5.54 25.42 14.49
N GLU A 228 5.03 24.20 14.54
CA GLU A 228 5.03 23.25 13.43
C GLU A 228 3.63 22.66 13.25
N LEU A 229 3.32 22.23 12.03
CA LEU A 229 2.11 21.51 11.67
C LEU A 229 2.37 20.62 10.44
N ARG A 230 1.59 19.54 10.28
CA ARG A 230 1.64 18.69 9.09
C ARG A 230 0.68 19.22 8.04
N TRP A 231 1.07 19.16 6.78
CA TRP A 231 0.27 19.73 5.70
C TRP A 231 0.54 19.09 4.34
N ASN A 232 -0.42 19.24 3.43
CA ASN A 232 -0.27 18.87 2.05
C ASN A 232 -0.99 19.86 1.12
N VAL A 233 -0.52 19.96 -0.11
CA VAL A 233 -1.18 20.67 -1.20
C VAL A 233 -1.47 19.64 -2.29
N VAL A 234 -2.75 19.41 -2.54
CA VAL A 234 -3.27 18.46 -3.51
C VAL A 234 -3.92 19.25 -4.65
N TYR A 235 -3.69 18.80 -5.87
CA TYR A 235 -4.32 19.30 -7.08
C TYR A 235 -5.18 18.20 -7.70
N PHE A 236 -6.38 18.55 -8.14
CA PHE A 236 -7.27 17.70 -8.90
C PHE A 236 -7.47 18.32 -10.29
N ASP A 237 -7.18 17.55 -11.33
CA ASP A 237 -7.45 17.87 -12.73
C ASP A 237 -8.73 17.17 -13.18
N LYS A 238 -9.58 17.87 -13.93
CA LYS A 238 -10.86 17.36 -14.47
C LYS A 238 -11.79 16.77 -13.41
N PHE A 239 -11.80 17.35 -12.20
CA PHE A 239 -12.68 16.88 -11.13
C PHE A 239 -14.13 16.91 -11.60
N ASN A 240 -14.79 15.76 -11.47
CA ASN A 240 -16.20 15.58 -11.81
C ASN A 240 -16.85 14.60 -10.86
N ILE A 241 -18.17 14.68 -10.74
CA ILE A 241 -18.90 13.87 -9.75
C ILE A 241 -18.86 12.36 -10.03
N LYS A 242 -18.58 11.97 -11.28
CA LYS A 242 -18.45 10.57 -11.68
C LYS A 242 -17.03 10.06 -11.49
N MET A 243 -16.10 10.95 -11.15
CA MET A 243 -14.70 10.64 -10.93
C MET A 243 -14.03 10.01 -12.17
N GLN A 244 -14.62 10.18 -13.36
CA GLN A 244 -14.14 9.58 -14.61
C GLN A 244 -13.09 10.48 -15.26
N GLY A 245 -11.90 9.93 -15.52
CA GLY A 245 -10.81 10.67 -16.14
C GLY A 245 -10.22 11.79 -15.27
N MET A 246 -10.57 11.82 -13.98
CA MET A 246 -9.97 12.74 -13.01
C MET A 246 -8.54 12.29 -12.72
N GLU A 247 -7.63 13.26 -12.68
CA GLU A 247 -6.26 13.06 -12.20
C GLU A 247 -6.06 13.81 -10.88
N MET A 248 -5.19 13.30 -10.02
CA MET A 248 -4.85 13.95 -8.76
C MET A 248 -3.35 13.85 -8.49
N GLY A 249 -2.76 14.93 -7.98
CA GLY A 249 -1.36 14.99 -7.61
C GLY A 249 -1.20 15.76 -6.31
N GLY A 250 -0.11 15.52 -5.57
CA GLY A 250 0.15 16.27 -4.34
C GLY A 250 1.62 16.37 -4.02
N ILE A 251 1.99 17.43 -3.30
CA ILE A 251 3.41 17.72 -2.99
C ILE A 251 4.04 16.70 -2.02
N SER A 252 3.21 15.95 -1.30
CA SER A 252 3.62 14.82 -0.44
C SER A 252 2.81 13.55 -0.75
N GLY A 253 2.32 13.42 -1.99
CA GLY A 253 1.39 12.36 -2.39
C GLY A 253 -0.09 12.79 -2.32
N VAL A 254 -0.99 11.88 -2.70
CA VAL A 254 -2.43 12.16 -2.91
C VAL A 254 -3.32 11.66 -1.77
N GLU A 255 -2.77 10.97 -0.79
CA GLU A 255 -3.56 10.39 0.30
C GLU A 255 -4.05 11.48 1.27
N GLY A 256 -5.37 11.72 1.26
CA GLY A 256 -6.02 12.78 2.04
C GLY A 256 -6.35 12.43 3.50
N GLU A 257 -6.28 11.15 3.90
CA GLU A 257 -6.72 10.70 5.24
C GLU A 257 -5.56 10.40 6.22
N ASN A 258 -4.35 10.21 5.70
CA ASN A 258 -3.17 9.85 6.48
C ASN A 258 -2.10 10.93 6.36
N ALA A 259 -1.98 11.75 7.39
CA ALA A 259 -0.99 12.82 7.44
C ALA A 259 0.41 12.33 7.85
N LEU A 260 0.60 11.03 8.14
CA LEU A 260 1.92 10.49 8.51
C LEU A 260 2.99 10.70 7.43
N ASP A 261 2.59 10.66 6.17
CA ASP A 261 3.48 10.80 5.01
C ASP A 261 3.47 12.23 4.43
N TRP A 262 2.71 13.13 5.06
CA TRP A 262 2.68 14.54 4.69
C TRP A 262 3.94 15.27 5.16
N GLY A 263 4.27 16.36 4.47
CA GLY A 263 5.34 17.24 4.88
C GLY A 263 5.06 17.96 6.19
N THR A 264 6.13 18.33 6.89
CA THR A 264 6.06 19.22 8.06
C THR A 264 6.30 20.67 7.65
N LEU A 265 5.43 21.59 8.06
CA LEU A 265 5.61 23.03 7.90
C LEU A 265 6.16 23.64 9.20
N LEU A 266 7.33 24.28 9.13
CA LEU A 266 7.93 25.01 10.25
C LEU A 266 7.71 26.51 10.08
N LEU A 267 7.02 27.15 11.03
CA LEU A 267 6.72 28.58 10.95
C LEU A 267 7.89 29.46 11.42
N ALA A 268 8.30 30.43 10.61
CA ALA A 268 9.32 31.40 10.98
C ALA A 268 8.88 32.29 12.16
N THR A 269 9.87 32.79 12.90
CA THR A 269 9.67 33.79 13.96
C THR A 269 10.19 35.15 13.51
N LYS A 270 9.67 36.23 14.08
CA LYS A 270 10.13 37.58 13.72
C LYS A 270 11.62 37.73 13.99
N GLY A 271 12.38 38.03 12.94
CA GLY A 271 13.83 38.21 13.04
C GLY A 271 14.65 36.92 12.97
N SER A 272 14.02 35.74 12.84
CA SER A 272 14.77 34.57 12.39
C SER A 272 15.28 34.85 11.00
N LYS A 273 16.60 34.82 10.81
CA LYS A 273 17.17 34.80 9.46
C LYS A 273 16.60 33.57 8.76
N PRO A 274 16.25 33.66 7.47
CA PRO A 274 16.07 32.47 6.65
C PRO A 274 17.27 31.56 6.94
N PRO A 275 17.07 30.26 7.26
CA PRO A 275 18.20 29.34 7.31
C PRO A 275 19.01 29.57 6.05
N SER A 276 20.22 30.12 6.19
CA SER A 276 20.96 30.56 5.03
C SER A 276 21.19 29.34 4.17
N ALA A 277 20.74 29.38 2.91
CA ALA A 277 20.97 28.32 1.93
C ALA A 277 22.48 27.99 1.74
N SER A 278 23.39 28.76 2.33
CA SER A 278 24.85 28.55 2.30
C SER A 278 25.52 28.15 3.64
N ALA A 279 24.78 27.80 4.70
CA ALA A 279 25.37 27.30 5.95
C ALA A 279 25.30 25.76 6.11
N ARG A 280 25.41 25.03 5.00
CA ARG A 280 25.99 23.68 5.00
C ARG A 280 27.45 23.77 4.56
N ALA A 281 28.24 24.55 5.32
CA ALA A 281 29.68 24.38 5.31
C ALA A 281 29.96 22.97 5.85
N ALA A 282 30.79 22.22 5.12
CA ALA A 282 31.18 20.87 5.46
C ALA A 282 31.73 20.80 6.90
N ALA A 283 30.92 20.27 7.82
CA ALA A 283 31.46 19.50 8.92
C ALA A 283 32.39 18.43 8.31
N PRO A 284 33.49 18.03 8.99
CA PRO A 284 34.25 16.85 8.56
C PRO A 284 33.25 15.74 8.29
N ALA A 285 33.32 15.17 7.08
CA ALA A 285 32.29 14.29 6.54
C ALA A 285 31.71 13.43 7.67
N PRO A 286 30.41 13.59 8.02
CA PRO A 286 29.78 12.60 8.86
C PRO A 286 29.95 11.26 8.14
N PRO A 287 30.20 10.15 8.85
CA PRO A 287 30.18 8.84 8.22
C PRO A 287 28.87 8.73 7.43
N MET A 288 28.98 8.30 6.16
CA MET A 288 27.89 8.33 5.18
C MET A 288 26.58 7.86 5.82
N THR A 289 25.69 8.80 6.12
CA THR A 289 24.30 8.47 6.37
C THR A 289 23.73 8.19 4.99
N VAL A 290 23.51 6.91 4.68
CA VAL A 290 22.87 6.47 3.44
C VAL A 290 21.44 7.03 3.45
N THR A 291 21.24 8.21 2.86
CA THR A 291 19.92 8.76 2.59
C THR A 291 19.33 8.00 1.41
N ALA A 292 18.18 7.37 1.63
CA ALA A 292 17.50 6.44 0.74
C ALA A 292 16.83 7.12 -0.48
N SER A 293 17.61 7.76 -1.37
CA SER A 293 17.03 8.50 -2.51
C SER A 293 17.38 7.96 -3.89
N ALA A 294 18.28 6.97 -4.02
CA ALA A 294 18.57 6.33 -5.30
C ALA A 294 18.02 4.90 -5.29
N PRO A 295 17.32 4.44 -6.35
CA PRO A 295 16.95 3.03 -6.48
C PRO A 295 18.19 2.13 -6.41
N LEU A 296 18.04 0.94 -5.82
CA LEU A 296 19.09 -0.08 -5.85
C LEU A 296 19.54 -0.36 -7.29
N PRO A 297 20.86 -0.57 -7.53
CA PRO A 297 21.33 -0.97 -8.84
C PRO A 297 20.69 -2.30 -9.23
N PRO A 298 20.33 -2.52 -10.51
CA PRO A 298 19.74 -3.78 -10.94
C PRO A 298 20.68 -4.93 -10.64
N ASN A 299 20.13 -6.02 -10.10
CA ASN A 299 20.81 -7.27 -9.88
C ASN A 299 19.83 -8.38 -10.23
N ASN A 300 20.12 -9.13 -11.28
CA ASN A 300 19.28 -10.23 -11.76
C ASN A 300 19.92 -11.59 -11.42
N ASP A 301 20.95 -11.64 -10.58
CA ASP A 301 21.57 -12.90 -10.20
C ASP A 301 20.84 -13.50 -9.00
N LYS A 302 20.71 -14.83 -8.95
CA LYS A 302 20.17 -15.54 -7.79
C LYS A 302 21.19 -15.52 -6.64
N GLY A 303 20.77 -14.95 -5.49
CA GLY A 303 21.52 -14.98 -4.24
C GLY A 303 21.21 -16.19 -3.36
N ASP A 304 21.62 -16.12 -2.09
CA ASP A 304 21.44 -17.21 -1.10
C ASP A 304 20.10 -17.13 -0.35
N ILE A 305 19.29 -16.12 -0.67
CA ILE A 305 17.99 -15.91 -0.05
C ILE A 305 17.00 -16.88 -0.69
N GLN A 306 16.29 -17.62 0.14
CA GLN A 306 15.28 -18.57 -0.31
C GLN A 306 14.02 -17.81 -0.75
N ILE A 307 13.74 -17.83 -2.05
CA ILE A 307 12.68 -17.02 -2.66
C ILE A 307 11.50 -17.90 -3.05
N LEU A 308 10.29 -17.43 -2.71
CA LEU A 308 9.04 -17.91 -3.27
C LEU A 308 8.73 -17.15 -4.56
N ALA A 309 8.24 -17.86 -5.58
CA ALA A 309 7.55 -17.29 -6.72
C ALA A 309 6.16 -17.92 -6.90
N GLN A 310 5.31 -17.25 -7.66
CA GLN A 310 3.94 -17.67 -7.91
C GLN A 310 3.68 -17.71 -9.43
N VAL A 311 2.89 -18.68 -9.87
CA VAL A 311 2.37 -18.84 -11.24
C VAL A 311 0.85 -18.93 -11.11
N MET A 312 0.20 -17.77 -11.05
CA MET A 312 -1.22 -17.58 -10.75
C MET A 312 -2.03 -17.16 -11.97
N ASN A 313 -1.39 -16.64 -13.02
CA ASN A 313 -2.07 -16.21 -14.25
C ASN A 313 -1.43 -16.81 -15.52
N ASP A 314 -2.14 -16.72 -16.65
CA ASP A 314 -1.67 -17.29 -17.92
C ASP A 314 -0.41 -16.59 -18.46
N SER A 315 -0.21 -15.30 -18.14
CA SER A 315 0.96 -14.54 -18.60
C SER A 315 2.27 -15.07 -18.02
N GLU A 316 2.22 -15.67 -16.83
CA GLU A 316 3.36 -16.26 -16.13
C GLU A 316 3.76 -17.64 -16.69
N LYS A 317 2.94 -18.24 -17.57
CA LYS A 317 3.22 -19.54 -18.18
C LYS A 317 4.11 -19.44 -19.43
N SER A 318 4.53 -18.24 -19.82
CA SER A 318 5.46 -18.08 -20.94
C SER A 318 6.78 -18.81 -20.68
N ASP A 319 7.45 -19.31 -21.73
CA ASP A 319 8.74 -19.99 -21.59
C ASP A 319 9.79 -19.13 -20.89
N SER A 320 9.81 -17.83 -21.18
CA SER A 320 10.68 -16.86 -20.53
C SER A 320 10.37 -16.71 -19.03
N SER A 321 9.09 -16.61 -18.67
CA SER A 321 8.67 -16.46 -17.28
C SER A 321 9.00 -17.71 -16.47
N LEU A 322 8.66 -18.90 -16.98
CA LEU A 322 8.94 -20.16 -16.31
C LEU A 322 10.44 -20.45 -16.19
N LYS A 323 11.21 -20.08 -17.21
CA LYS A 323 12.68 -20.14 -17.13
C LYS A 323 13.21 -19.24 -16.03
N PHE A 324 12.74 -18.00 -15.97
CA PHE A 324 13.14 -17.03 -14.96
C PHE A 324 12.77 -17.51 -13.55
N ILE A 325 11.52 -17.93 -13.35
CA ILE A 325 11.03 -18.48 -12.08
C ILE A 325 11.90 -19.65 -11.62
N GLY A 326 12.15 -20.61 -12.53
CA GLY A 326 12.98 -21.76 -12.24
C GLY A 326 14.42 -21.38 -11.86
N SER A 327 15.04 -20.41 -12.52
CA SER A 327 16.42 -20.02 -12.20
C SER A 327 16.58 -19.11 -10.96
N HIS A 328 15.49 -18.53 -10.45
CA HIS A 328 15.55 -17.51 -9.37
C HIS A 328 14.79 -17.87 -8.09
N SER A 329 14.04 -18.98 -8.09
CA SER A 329 13.14 -19.34 -6.98
C SER A 329 13.42 -20.73 -6.46
N ASP A 330 13.23 -20.92 -5.16
CA ASP A 330 13.44 -22.19 -4.45
C ASP A 330 12.11 -22.86 -4.09
N PHE A 331 11.04 -22.07 -4.09
CA PHE A 331 9.69 -22.50 -3.80
C PHE A 331 8.75 -21.84 -4.83
N VAL A 332 7.84 -22.62 -5.40
CA VAL A 332 6.91 -22.12 -6.41
C VAL A 332 5.50 -22.59 -6.12
N LEU A 333 4.56 -21.64 -6.05
CA LEU A 333 3.13 -21.92 -6.05
C LEU A 333 2.59 -21.86 -7.48
N VAL A 334 1.77 -22.84 -7.87
CA VAL A 334 1.18 -22.90 -9.21
C VAL A 334 -0.32 -23.15 -9.09
N ALA A 335 -1.15 -22.27 -9.64
CA ALA A 335 -2.61 -22.41 -9.62
C ALA A 335 -3.16 -23.38 -10.69
N PHE A 336 -2.34 -23.77 -11.66
CA PHE A 336 -2.74 -24.59 -12.80
C PHE A 336 -2.20 -26.02 -12.69
N PRO A 337 -3.07 -27.05 -12.77
CA PRO A 337 -2.63 -28.45 -12.71
C PRO A 337 -2.07 -28.91 -14.08
N GLU A 338 -0.97 -28.32 -14.51
CA GLU A 338 -0.35 -28.55 -15.82
C GLU A 338 1.08 -29.09 -15.68
N LYS A 339 1.32 -30.33 -16.13
CA LYS A 339 2.65 -30.98 -16.09
C LYS A 339 3.74 -30.16 -16.78
N GLU A 340 3.42 -29.50 -17.89
CA GLU A 340 4.39 -28.73 -18.67
C GLU A 340 5.00 -27.57 -17.87
N VAL A 341 4.19 -26.89 -17.05
CA VAL A 341 4.65 -25.81 -16.17
C VAL A 341 5.67 -26.35 -15.16
N VAL A 342 5.34 -27.46 -14.50
CA VAL A 342 6.23 -28.13 -13.53
C VAL A 342 7.53 -28.56 -14.20
N ASP A 343 7.46 -29.22 -15.35
CA ASP A 343 8.64 -29.72 -16.07
C ASP A 343 9.59 -28.60 -16.50
N LYS A 344 9.05 -27.44 -16.94
CA LYS A 344 9.85 -26.27 -17.34
C LYS A 344 10.58 -25.66 -16.15
N ILE A 345 9.91 -25.45 -15.02
CA ILE A 345 10.55 -24.94 -13.80
C ILE A 345 11.62 -25.92 -13.31
N ARG A 346 11.29 -27.22 -13.28
CA ARG A 346 12.21 -28.29 -12.81
C ARG A 346 13.48 -28.39 -13.67
N ARG A 347 13.40 -28.07 -14.95
CA ARG A 347 14.56 -28.07 -15.87
C ARG A 347 15.62 -27.05 -15.43
N GLU A 348 15.19 -25.91 -14.93
CA GLU A 348 16.09 -24.85 -14.47
C GLU A 348 16.50 -25.05 -13.00
N ASN A 349 15.58 -25.51 -12.14
CA ASN A 349 15.87 -25.85 -10.75
C ASN A 349 15.23 -27.19 -10.34
N PRO A 350 16.01 -28.30 -10.35
CA PRO A 350 15.50 -29.61 -9.99
C PRO A 350 15.18 -29.76 -8.50
N ASN A 351 15.64 -28.82 -7.66
CA ASN A 351 15.46 -28.84 -6.21
C ASN A 351 14.33 -27.91 -5.74
N ALA A 352 13.71 -27.13 -6.63
CA ALA A 352 12.60 -26.26 -6.28
C ALA A 352 11.43 -27.08 -5.72
N ILE A 353 10.84 -26.61 -4.61
CA ILE A 353 9.57 -27.15 -4.08
C ILE A 353 8.44 -26.53 -4.90
N ILE A 354 7.71 -27.33 -5.68
CA ILE A 354 6.62 -26.84 -6.52
C ILE A 354 5.31 -27.39 -6.00
N LEU A 355 4.45 -26.52 -5.44
CA LEU A 355 3.16 -26.91 -4.88
C LEU A 355 1.99 -26.44 -5.74
N LEU A 356 0.97 -27.30 -5.83
CA LEU A 356 -0.30 -26.94 -6.43
C LEU A 356 -1.10 -26.05 -5.45
N PHE A 357 -1.35 -24.81 -5.83
CA PHE A 357 -2.17 -23.87 -5.06
C PHE A 357 -3.66 -24.18 -5.27
N ASN A 358 -4.42 -24.24 -4.17
CA ASN A 358 -5.88 -24.27 -4.23
C ASN A 358 -6.53 -23.81 -2.91
N ASN A 359 -7.77 -23.31 -2.96
CA ASN A 359 -8.53 -22.85 -1.80
C ASN A 359 -9.70 -23.82 -1.51
N PRO A 360 -9.87 -24.32 -0.27
CA PRO A 360 -10.91 -25.30 0.04
C PRO A 360 -12.29 -24.68 0.34
N TYR A 361 -12.38 -23.36 0.45
CA TYR A 361 -13.64 -22.67 0.74
C TYR A 361 -14.41 -22.24 -0.49
N PHE A 362 -13.85 -22.31 -1.69
CA PHE A 362 -14.58 -22.02 -2.91
C PHE A 362 -13.98 -22.78 -4.09
N ILE A 363 -14.75 -22.87 -5.16
CA ILE A 363 -14.37 -23.64 -6.34
C ILE A 363 -14.18 -22.68 -7.50
N PHE A 364 -12.94 -22.55 -8.00
CA PHE A 364 -12.62 -21.73 -9.15
C PHE A 364 -11.84 -22.51 -10.21
N GLY A 365 -11.96 -22.08 -11.47
CA GLY A 365 -11.40 -22.75 -12.64
C GLY A 365 -12.11 -24.06 -12.95
N ASP A 366 -11.91 -24.59 -14.16
CA ASP A 366 -12.47 -25.87 -14.61
C ASP A 366 -11.45 -27.02 -14.57
N LYS A 367 -10.18 -26.70 -14.81
CA LYS A 367 -9.06 -27.66 -14.89
C LYS A 367 -8.85 -28.49 -13.62
N PHE A 368 -8.80 -27.86 -12.44
CA PHE A 368 -8.61 -28.60 -11.19
C PHE A 368 -9.77 -29.59 -10.92
N TRP A 369 -10.98 -29.25 -11.34
CA TRP A 369 -12.16 -30.08 -11.07
C TRP A 369 -12.46 -31.08 -12.20
N SER A 370 -11.58 -31.16 -13.20
CA SER A 370 -11.77 -31.98 -14.40
C SER A 370 -13.16 -31.77 -15.03
N ALA A 371 -13.61 -30.51 -15.04
CA ALA A 371 -14.91 -30.13 -15.55
C ALA A 371 -14.75 -29.51 -16.96
N PRO A 372 -15.76 -29.64 -17.84
CA PRO A 372 -15.69 -29.08 -19.19
C PRO A 372 -15.87 -27.55 -19.24
N SER A 373 -16.32 -26.93 -18.14
CA SER A 373 -16.52 -25.49 -18.02
C SER A 373 -16.74 -25.08 -16.57
N GLN A 374 -16.58 -23.79 -16.26
CA GLN A 374 -16.92 -23.23 -14.94
C GLN A 374 -18.40 -23.44 -14.57
N SER A 375 -19.33 -23.45 -15.55
CA SER A 375 -20.74 -23.72 -15.28
C SER A 375 -20.96 -25.15 -14.75
N ALA A 376 -20.27 -26.14 -15.33
CA ALA A 376 -20.32 -27.52 -14.84
C ALA A 376 -19.70 -27.67 -13.44
N VAL A 377 -18.68 -26.86 -13.14
CA VAL A 377 -18.11 -26.76 -11.79
C VAL A 377 -19.15 -26.21 -10.81
N ASN A 378 -19.80 -25.09 -11.14
CA ASN A 378 -20.81 -24.45 -10.29
C ASN A 378 -22.00 -25.38 -10.01
N GLN A 379 -22.46 -26.14 -11.01
CA GLN A 379 -23.54 -27.10 -10.82
C GLN A 379 -23.15 -28.24 -9.87
N ARG A 380 -21.91 -28.73 -9.96
CA ARG A 380 -21.39 -29.77 -9.07
C ARG A 380 -21.08 -29.26 -7.67
N SER A 381 -20.75 -27.98 -7.54
CA SER A 381 -20.40 -27.38 -6.25
C SER A 381 -21.62 -27.13 -5.37
N GLU A 382 -22.80 -26.96 -5.97
CA GLU A 382 -24.04 -26.63 -5.25
C GLU A 382 -24.41 -27.61 -4.13
N VAL A 383 -24.11 -28.90 -4.30
CA VAL A 383 -24.37 -29.95 -3.29
C VAL A 383 -23.45 -29.86 -2.08
N TYR A 384 -22.29 -29.21 -2.24
CA TYR A 384 -21.28 -29.01 -1.19
C TYR A 384 -21.29 -27.59 -0.63
N SER A 385 -22.13 -26.70 -1.17
CA SER A 385 -22.17 -25.30 -0.75
C SER A 385 -22.52 -25.14 0.73
N LEU A 386 -21.81 -24.22 1.36
CA LEU A 386 -22.08 -23.69 2.69
C LEU A 386 -23.40 -22.93 2.66
N ARG A 387 -24.30 -23.26 3.60
CA ARG A 387 -25.66 -22.70 3.63
C ARG A 387 -26.01 -22.11 4.99
N THR A 388 -26.90 -21.12 4.97
CA THR A 388 -27.53 -20.54 6.18
C THR A 388 -28.59 -21.48 6.76
N ASP A 389 -29.12 -21.16 7.94
CA ASP A 389 -30.26 -21.89 8.53
C ASP A 389 -31.46 -21.92 7.57
N ASP A 390 -31.73 -20.81 6.88
CA ASP A 390 -32.79 -20.66 5.86
C ASP A 390 -32.46 -21.31 4.50
N ASN A 391 -31.38 -22.10 4.43
CA ASN A 391 -30.95 -22.87 3.26
C ASN A 391 -30.41 -22.05 2.08
N GLU A 392 -30.13 -20.76 2.29
CA GLU A 392 -29.49 -19.90 1.29
C GLU A 392 -28.00 -20.23 1.16
N ILE A 393 -27.46 -20.14 -0.06
CA ILE A 393 -26.02 -20.33 -0.31
C ILE A 393 -25.24 -19.11 0.22
N ILE A 394 -24.17 -19.36 0.96
CA ILE A 394 -23.23 -18.33 1.37
C ILE A 394 -22.20 -18.15 0.25
N HIS A 395 -21.95 -16.89 -0.12
CA HIS A 395 -20.99 -16.53 -1.16
C HIS A 395 -19.76 -15.87 -0.53
N TYR A 396 -18.60 -16.09 -1.14
CA TYR A 396 -17.32 -15.54 -0.68
C TYR A 396 -17.30 -14.01 -0.81
N GLY A 397 -16.96 -13.31 0.29
CA GLY A 397 -16.93 -11.85 0.38
C GLY A 397 -15.54 -11.20 0.25
N GLY A 398 -14.48 -11.99 0.07
CA GLY A 398 -13.10 -11.50 0.10
C GLY A 398 -12.60 -10.91 -1.23
N PRO A 399 -11.37 -10.37 -1.29
CA PRO A 399 -10.87 -9.59 -2.42
C PRO A 399 -10.99 -10.30 -3.78
N VAL A 400 -11.11 -9.52 -4.85
CA VAL A 400 -11.23 -10.03 -6.23
C VAL A 400 -9.83 -10.39 -6.77
N TYR A 401 -9.61 -11.67 -7.08
CA TYR A 401 -8.48 -12.16 -7.87
C TYR A 401 -8.66 -11.88 -9.37
N GLU A 402 -7.57 -11.60 -10.07
CA GLU A 402 -7.56 -11.45 -11.54
C GLU A 402 -8.14 -12.71 -12.21
N GLY A 403 -9.01 -12.53 -13.20
CA GLY A 403 -9.73 -13.63 -13.86
C GLY A 403 -11.02 -14.08 -13.16
N MET A 404 -11.39 -13.48 -12.02
CA MET A 404 -12.74 -13.64 -11.44
C MET A 404 -13.66 -12.52 -11.90
N GLU A 405 -14.92 -12.84 -12.24
CA GLU A 405 -15.90 -11.81 -12.58
C GLU A 405 -16.19 -10.89 -11.38
N VAL A 406 -16.36 -9.59 -11.68
CA VAL A 406 -16.24 -8.42 -10.78
C VAL A 406 -17.36 -8.29 -9.74
N GLU A 407 -18.19 -9.31 -9.55
CA GLU A 407 -19.20 -9.36 -8.50
C GLU A 407 -19.10 -10.70 -7.78
N GLN A 408 -18.54 -10.67 -6.57
CA GLN A 408 -18.42 -11.77 -5.62
C GLN A 408 -19.69 -12.65 -5.54
N ARG A 409 -19.69 -13.76 -6.29
CA ARG A 409 -20.76 -14.77 -6.34
C ARG A 409 -20.25 -16.20 -6.25
N LEU A 410 -18.99 -16.45 -5.90
CA LEU A 410 -18.51 -17.83 -5.74
C LEU A 410 -19.19 -18.46 -4.51
N PRO A 411 -19.94 -19.57 -4.68
CA PRO A 411 -20.48 -20.31 -3.55
C PRO A 411 -19.32 -20.75 -2.64
N MET A 412 -19.43 -20.44 -1.35
CA MET A 412 -18.52 -21.02 -0.37
C MET A 412 -18.84 -22.50 -0.19
N MET A 413 -17.84 -23.34 -0.01
CA MET A 413 -17.99 -24.77 0.24
C MET A 413 -18.03 -25.05 1.75
N ASP A 414 -18.86 -26.00 2.15
CA ASP A 414 -18.95 -26.44 3.54
C ASP A 414 -17.74 -27.31 3.89
N ILE A 415 -16.72 -26.69 4.49
CA ILE A 415 -15.52 -27.39 4.93
C ILE A 415 -15.80 -28.45 6.01
N THR A 416 -16.98 -28.43 6.63
CA THR A 416 -17.42 -29.44 7.61
C THR A 416 -18.10 -30.65 6.95
N ASN A 417 -18.39 -30.58 5.65
CA ASN A 417 -18.98 -31.69 4.89
C ASN A 417 -17.92 -32.75 4.55
N PRO A 418 -18.02 -33.99 5.06
CA PRO A 418 -17.00 -35.02 4.84
C PRO A 418 -16.86 -35.46 3.38
N GLU A 419 -17.93 -35.40 2.58
CA GLU A 419 -17.88 -35.75 1.15
C GLU A 419 -17.11 -34.69 0.35
N TRP A 420 -17.28 -33.41 0.70
CA TRP A 420 -16.48 -32.32 0.13
C TRP A 420 -15.00 -32.50 0.47
N GLN A 421 -14.69 -32.79 1.73
CA GLN A 421 -13.31 -33.01 2.18
C GLN A 421 -12.64 -34.17 1.40
N ASP A 422 -13.36 -35.29 1.24
CA ASP A 422 -12.85 -36.44 0.48
C ASP A 422 -12.67 -36.11 -1.00
N TYR A 423 -13.63 -35.41 -1.60
CA TYR A 423 -13.57 -35.00 -2.99
C TYR A 423 -12.39 -34.07 -3.25
N PHE A 424 -12.21 -33.03 -2.44
CA PHE A 424 -11.08 -32.11 -2.55
C PHE A 424 -9.75 -32.86 -2.43
N ALA A 425 -9.59 -33.70 -1.40
CA ALA A 425 -8.37 -34.47 -1.17
C ALA A 425 -8.05 -35.41 -2.35
N ALA A 426 -9.06 -36.06 -2.93
CA ALA A 426 -8.91 -36.92 -4.10
C ALA A 426 -8.48 -36.12 -5.35
N GLN A 427 -9.08 -34.94 -5.60
CA GLN A 427 -8.68 -34.09 -6.73
C GLN A 427 -7.26 -33.55 -6.55
N SER A 428 -6.90 -33.08 -5.36
CA SER A 428 -5.52 -32.66 -5.06
C SER A 428 -4.54 -33.80 -5.32
N ARG A 429 -4.82 -35.01 -4.82
CA ARG A 429 -3.94 -36.18 -5.00
C ARG A 429 -3.78 -36.52 -6.47
N LYS A 430 -4.88 -36.56 -7.23
CA LYS A 430 -4.88 -36.83 -8.67
C LYS A 430 -3.95 -35.87 -9.42
N HIS A 431 -4.11 -34.56 -9.22
CA HIS A 431 -3.34 -33.57 -9.97
C HIS A 431 -1.90 -33.47 -9.53
N VAL A 432 -1.63 -33.66 -8.23
CA VAL A 432 -0.26 -33.70 -7.71
C VAL A 432 0.52 -34.86 -8.31
N ASP A 433 -0.07 -36.06 -8.37
CA ASP A 433 0.60 -37.23 -8.93
C ASP A 433 0.73 -37.13 -10.46
N LEU A 434 -0.34 -36.73 -11.16
CA LEU A 434 -0.36 -36.68 -12.62
C LEU A 434 0.63 -35.65 -13.20
N ASN A 435 0.73 -34.49 -12.56
CA ASN A 435 1.53 -33.37 -13.06
C ASN A 435 2.89 -33.26 -12.38
N GLY A 436 3.17 -34.12 -11.40
CA GLY A 436 4.47 -34.20 -10.74
C GLY A 436 4.73 -33.15 -9.66
N PHE A 437 3.73 -32.45 -9.14
CA PHE A 437 3.92 -31.51 -8.03
C PHE A 437 4.52 -32.18 -6.79
N ASP A 438 5.20 -31.40 -5.94
CA ASP A 438 5.76 -31.88 -4.66
C ASP A 438 4.71 -31.95 -3.55
N GLY A 439 3.50 -31.46 -3.81
CA GLY A 439 2.46 -31.37 -2.82
C GLY A 439 1.38 -30.35 -3.17
N VAL A 440 0.62 -29.95 -2.16
CA VAL A 440 -0.47 -28.97 -2.27
C VAL A 440 -0.28 -27.86 -1.24
N PHE A 441 -0.58 -26.64 -1.66
CA PHE A 441 -0.70 -25.47 -0.82
C PHE A 441 -2.17 -25.10 -0.70
N ILE A 442 -2.68 -25.18 0.52
CA ILE A 442 -4.09 -24.98 0.85
C ILE A 442 -4.28 -23.56 1.37
N ASP A 443 -4.95 -22.73 0.60
CA ASP A 443 -5.11 -21.32 0.93
C ASP A 443 -6.17 -21.05 2.02
N THR A 444 -5.93 -20.01 2.84
CA THR A 444 -6.87 -19.41 3.80
C THR A 444 -7.53 -20.39 4.80
N LEU A 445 -6.75 -21.22 5.50
CA LEU A 445 -7.30 -22.04 6.60
C LEU A 445 -7.19 -21.34 7.95
N THR A 446 -8.33 -21.19 8.63
CA THR A 446 -8.44 -20.43 9.89
C THR A 446 -9.32 -21.16 10.91
N GLU A 447 -9.04 -21.00 12.20
CA GLU A 447 -9.86 -21.62 13.27
C GLU A 447 -11.24 -20.97 13.46
N ASP A 448 -11.46 -19.80 12.84
CA ASP A 448 -12.71 -19.04 12.82
C ASP A 448 -12.99 -18.60 11.37
N ILE A 449 -14.25 -18.33 11.03
CA ILE A 449 -14.57 -17.72 9.72
C ILE A 449 -14.17 -16.25 9.80
N PRO A 450 -13.22 -15.78 8.97
CA PRO A 450 -12.90 -14.37 8.97
C PRO A 450 -14.10 -13.57 8.43
N PRO A 451 -14.46 -12.42 9.04
CA PRO A 451 -15.62 -11.64 8.60
C PRO A 451 -15.58 -11.27 7.11
N PHE A 452 -14.38 -11.04 6.55
CA PHE A 452 -14.23 -10.73 5.13
C PHE A 452 -14.61 -11.88 4.21
N ALA A 453 -14.55 -13.14 4.66
CA ALA A 453 -14.91 -14.29 3.83
C ALA A 453 -16.43 -14.41 3.65
N LEU A 454 -17.23 -13.83 4.56
CA LEU A 454 -18.68 -13.81 4.45
C LEU A 454 -19.11 -12.63 3.57
N GLY A 455 -19.82 -12.91 2.46
CA GLY A 455 -20.38 -11.87 1.59
C GLY A 455 -21.33 -10.88 2.28
N ARG A 456 -21.81 -9.89 1.53
CA ARG A 456 -22.69 -8.82 2.05
C ARG A 456 -23.85 -9.38 2.88
N GLY A 457 -23.95 -8.92 4.13
CA GLY A 457 -25.00 -9.33 5.08
C GLY A 457 -24.52 -10.18 6.25
N GLY A 458 -23.25 -10.64 6.25
CA GLY A 458 -22.62 -11.26 7.42
C GLY A 458 -23.34 -12.52 7.93
N LYS A 459 -24.01 -13.25 7.03
CA LYS A 459 -24.78 -14.45 7.39
C LYS A 459 -23.83 -15.59 7.74
N PHE A 460 -24.02 -16.17 8.92
CA PHE A 460 -23.25 -17.32 9.36
C PHE A 460 -23.81 -18.65 8.81
N PRO A 461 -22.97 -19.69 8.69
CA PRO A 461 -23.43 -21.02 8.30
C PRO A 461 -24.44 -21.62 9.28
N ARG A 462 -25.25 -22.55 8.77
CA ARG A 462 -26.18 -23.35 9.55
C ARG A 462 -25.47 -24.06 10.70
N GLY A 463 -25.94 -23.81 11.92
CA GLY A 463 -25.36 -24.37 13.14
C GLY A 463 -23.88 -24.00 13.33
N TYR A 464 -23.47 -22.80 12.92
CA TYR A 464 -22.12 -22.31 13.10
C TYR A 464 -21.72 -22.20 14.57
N SER A 465 -20.50 -22.65 14.87
CA SER A 465 -19.75 -22.24 16.06
C SER A 465 -18.26 -22.29 15.70
N THR A 466 -17.45 -21.45 16.35
CA THR A 466 -15.99 -21.48 16.19
C THR A 466 -15.42 -22.88 16.44
N ALA A 467 -15.95 -23.61 17.42
CA ALA A 467 -15.52 -24.97 17.72
C ALA A 467 -15.81 -25.95 16.57
N LYS A 468 -17.02 -25.89 15.98
CA LYS A 468 -17.38 -26.75 14.84
C LYS A 468 -16.55 -26.41 13.60
N TRP A 469 -16.34 -25.13 13.32
CA TRP A 469 -15.53 -24.68 12.19
C TRP A 469 -14.07 -25.09 12.32
N LYS A 470 -13.48 -24.82 13.49
CA LYS A 470 -12.14 -25.28 13.86
C LYS A 470 -12.00 -26.79 13.64
N GLU A 471 -12.88 -27.60 14.22
CA GLU A 471 -12.79 -29.05 14.06
C GLU A 471 -12.98 -29.51 12.61
N GLY A 472 -13.85 -28.84 11.83
CA GLY A 472 -14.00 -29.08 10.40
C GLY A 472 -12.70 -28.91 9.63
N ASN A 473 -11.97 -27.80 9.87
CA ASN A 473 -10.67 -27.56 9.26
C ASN A 473 -9.60 -28.58 9.68
N TYR A 474 -9.61 -28.99 10.94
CA TYR A 474 -8.67 -30.02 11.43
C TYR A 474 -8.97 -31.39 10.80
N GLN A 475 -10.25 -31.77 10.67
CA GLN A 475 -10.65 -33.00 9.99
C GLN A 475 -10.31 -32.97 8.50
N PHE A 476 -10.52 -31.83 7.84
CA PHE A 476 -10.11 -31.63 6.47
C PHE A 476 -8.60 -31.87 6.29
N LEU A 477 -7.74 -31.24 7.12
CA LEU A 477 -6.29 -31.47 7.06
C LEU A 477 -5.90 -32.92 7.35
N ARG A 478 -6.59 -33.61 8.26
CA ARG A 478 -6.39 -35.05 8.51
C ARG A 478 -6.72 -35.89 7.27
N LYS A 479 -7.82 -35.60 6.58
CA LYS A 479 -8.18 -36.26 5.31
C LYS A 479 -7.18 -35.97 4.20
N MET A 480 -6.66 -34.74 4.11
CA MET A 480 -5.56 -34.41 3.20
C MET A 480 -4.34 -35.30 3.50
N LYS A 481 -3.88 -35.38 4.76
CA LYS A 481 -2.76 -36.25 5.11
C LYS A 481 -3.03 -37.73 4.81
N GLN A 482 -4.25 -38.20 5.04
CA GLN A 482 -4.65 -39.56 4.70
C GLN A 482 -4.60 -39.83 3.19
N ALA A 483 -5.10 -38.92 2.35
CA ALA A 483 -5.06 -39.07 0.89
C ALA A 483 -3.63 -39.10 0.33
N PHE A 484 -2.69 -38.47 1.03
CA PHE A 484 -1.26 -38.46 0.68
C PHE A 484 -0.42 -39.47 1.49
N ALA A 485 -1.05 -40.33 2.29
CA ALA A 485 -0.33 -41.34 3.08
C ALA A 485 0.50 -42.27 2.19
N GLY A 486 1.70 -42.62 2.64
CA GLY A 486 2.66 -43.44 1.87
C GLY A 486 3.36 -42.71 0.71
N SER A 487 3.11 -41.42 0.52
CA SER A 487 3.84 -40.57 -0.43
C SER A 487 4.84 -39.65 0.29
N ASN A 488 5.76 -39.05 -0.46
CA ASN A 488 6.66 -37.99 0.01
C ASN A 488 6.09 -36.57 -0.27
N LYS A 489 4.80 -36.48 -0.61
CA LYS A 489 4.16 -35.22 -0.96
C LYS A 489 3.91 -34.37 0.28
N LYS A 490 4.07 -33.06 0.14
CA LYS A 490 3.96 -32.09 1.22
C LYS A 490 2.58 -31.43 1.25
N ILE A 491 2.04 -31.23 2.44
CA ILE A 491 0.82 -30.47 2.65
C ILE A 491 1.20 -29.17 3.35
N PHE A 492 0.87 -28.04 2.73
CA PHE A 492 1.00 -26.71 3.28
C PHE A 492 -0.37 -26.10 3.48
N PHE A 493 -0.50 -25.22 4.48
CA PHE A 493 -1.65 -24.34 4.57
C PHE A 493 -1.24 -22.89 4.76
N ASN A 494 -2.01 -21.96 4.22
CA ASN A 494 -1.90 -20.56 4.56
C ASN A 494 -2.78 -20.26 5.78
N GLY A 495 -2.22 -19.64 6.82
CA GLY A 495 -3.01 -19.18 7.96
C GLY A 495 -2.47 -19.51 9.35
N VAL A 496 -1.18 -19.83 9.54
CA VAL A 496 -0.62 -19.88 10.91
C VAL A 496 -0.57 -18.49 11.57
N THR A 497 -0.88 -17.43 10.82
CA THR A 497 -0.89 -16.06 11.30
C THR A 497 -1.95 -15.82 12.36
N ARG A 498 -1.65 -14.86 13.22
CA ARG A 498 -2.62 -14.26 14.13
C ARG A 498 -3.53 -13.37 13.29
N SER A 499 -4.84 -13.41 13.54
CA SER A 499 -5.77 -12.52 12.84
C SER A 499 -5.29 -11.06 12.96
N PRO A 500 -5.12 -10.35 11.83
CA PRO A 500 -4.65 -8.98 11.86
C PRO A 500 -5.51 -8.05 12.72
N GLY A 501 -4.87 -7.06 13.38
CA GLY A 501 -5.56 -6.07 14.21
C GLY A 501 -6.15 -6.58 15.53
N LYS A 502 -6.14 -7.90 15.78
CA LYS A 502 -6.60 -8.50 17.05
C LYS A 502 -5.42 -8.79 17.97
N GLY A 503 -4.98 -7.78 18.72
CA GLY A 503 -4.01 -7.96 19.80
C GLY A 503 -4.49 -9.07 20.76
N GLY A 504 -3.76 -10.19 20.80
CA GLY A 504 -4.10 -11.35 21.63
C GLY A 504 -4.60 -12.59 20.89
N ALA A 505 -4.86 -12.53 19.57
CA ALA A 505 -5.17 -13.73 18.79
C ALA A 505 -4.01 -14.74 18.87
N LEU A 506 -4.37 -16.01 19.07
CA LEU A 506 -3.41 -17.11 19.02
C LEU A 506 -3.21 -17.51 17.56
N PRO A 507 -1.97 -17.83 17.16
CA PRO A 507 -1.71 -18.43 15.85
C PRO A 507 -2.38 -19.79 15.76
N ASN A 508 -2.78 -20.21 14.56
CA ASN A 508 -3.46 -21.49 14.28
C ASN A 508 -2.49 -22.69 14.38
N LYS A 509 -1.74 -22.79 15.48
CA LYS A 509 -0.62 -23.74 15.68
C LYS A 509 -1.06 -25.19 15.72
N GLY A 510 -2.28 -25.52 16.17
CA GLY A 510 -2.70 -26.93 16.20
C GLY A 510 -2.89 -27.54 14.81
N MET A 511 -3.15 -26.73 13.77
CA MET A 511 -3.13 -27.21 12.38
C MET A 511 -1.70 -27.52 11.92
N LEU A 512 -0.71 -26.78 12.42
CA LEU A 512 0.71 -26.97 12.10
C LEU A 512 1.22 -28.36 12.49
N ASP A 513 0.65 -28.97 13.54
CA ASP A 513 0.99 -30.33 13.97
C ASP A 513 0.60 -31.40 12.92
N ILE A 514 -0.38 -31.11 12.07
CA ILE A 514 -0.91 -32.05 11.07
C ILE A 514 -0.14 -31.96 9.74
N VAL A 515 0.30 -30.76 9.37
CA VAL A 515 0.87 -30.44 8.05
C VAL A 515 2.40 -30.41 8.04
N ASP A 516 2.97 -30.32 6.84
CA ASP A 516 4.43 -30.30 6.63
C ASP A 516 4.99 -28.86 6.61
N GLY A 517 4.16 -27.88 6.25
CA GLY A 517 4.55 -26.47 6.23
C GLY A 517 3.36 -25.52 6.28
N THR A 518 3.65 -24.23 6.35
CA THR A 518 2.65 -23.17 6.44
C THR A 518 3.10 -21.92 5.71
N ALA A 519 2.14 -21.04 5.38
CA ALA A 519 2.42 -19.65 5.06
C ALA A 519 2.01 -18.71 6.20
N ILE A 520 2.74 -17.60 6.27
CA ILE A 520 2.47 -16.42 7.05
C ILE A 520 2.23 -15.29 6.05
N GLU A 521 0.98 -14.91 5.89
CA GLU A 521 0.56 -13.71 5.17
C GLU A 521 0.28 -12.56 6.14
N ALA A 522 0.54 -11.33 5.70
CA ALA A 522 0.36 -10.09 6.48
C ALA A 522 1.41 -9.85 7.58
N PHE A 523 2.68 -9.67 7.17
CA PHE A 523 3.64 -8.92 7.98
C PHE A 523 3.39 -7.41 7.87
N SER A 524 3.66 -6.68 8.97
CA SER A 524 3.12 -5.36 9.30
C SER A 524 3.61 -4.17 8.46
N ILE A 525 3.42 -4.24 7.16
CA ILE A 525 3.72 -3.17 6.21
C ILE A 525 2.47 -2.77 5.40
N TYR A 526 1.29 -3.15 5.90
CA TYR A 526 -0.01 -2.92 5.29
C TYR A 526 -0.79 -1.84 6.08
N LYS A 527 -0.92 -0.65 5.48
CA LYS A 527 -1.31 0.61 6.16
C LYS A 527 -2.55 0.53 7.07
N SER A 528 -3.60 -0.22 6.72
CA SER A 528 -4.83 -0.26 7.54
C SER A 528 -4.80 -1.28 8.67
N MET A 529 -4.03 -2.38 8.55
CA MET A 529 -3.89 -3.37 9.62
C MET A 529 -2.80 -2.98 10.64
N ASP A 530 -1.97 -1.99 10.27
CA ASP A 530 -0.70 -1.67 10.90
C ASP A 530 -0.47 -0.17 11.14
N ALA A 531 -1.55 0.61 11.21
CA ALA A 531 -1.51 2.08 11.28
C ALA A 531 -0.70 2.63 12.46
N SER A 532 -0.44 1.82 13.50
CA SER A 532 0.29 2.25 14.70
C SER A 532 1.70 1.66 14.80
N ASN A 533 2.58 2.47 15.38
CA ASN A 533 3.93 2.08 15.78
C ASN A 533 3.96 0.85 16.71
N ALA A 534 2.96 0.70 17.56
CA ALA A 534 2.83 -0.43 18.47
C ALA A 534 2.54 -1.74 17.71
N THR A 535 1.67 -1.66 16.69
CA THR A 535 1.31 -2.80 15.85
C THR A 535 2.51 -3.30 15.05
N LYS A 536 3.25 -2.39 14.39
CA LYS A 536 4.48 -2.73 13.63
C LYS A 536 5.52 -3.46 14.47
N LYS A 537 5.79 -2.95 15.66
CA LYS A 537 6.70 -3.60 16.61
C LYS A 537 6.18 -4.96 17.05
N TRP A 538 4.88 -5.06 17.35
CA TRP A 538 4.26 -6.30 17.79
C TRP A 538 4.37 -7.39 16.73
N TYR A 539 4.10 -7.12 15.45
CA TYR A 539 4.22 -8.12 14.38
C TYR A 539 5.67 -8.57 14.16
N PHE A 540 6.63 -7.65 14.23
CA PHE A 540 8.03 -8.04 14.19
C PHE A 540 8.36 -9.01 15.34
N GLU A 541 7.96 -8.70 16.57
CA GLU A 541 8.26 -9.56 17.73
C GLU A 541 7.44 -10.86 17.75
N LYS A 542 6.18 -10.85 17.32
CA LYS A 542 5.25 -11.99 17.43
C LYS A 542 5.20 -12.86 16.19
N THR A 543 5.14 -12.26 15.02
CA THR A 543 5.05 -13.03 13.78
C THR A 543 6.42 -13.50 13.33
N ILE A 544 7.42 -12.60 13.32
CA ILE A 544 8.77 -12.94 12.83
C ILE A 544 9.58 -13.68 13.88
N LEU A 545 9.85 -13.02 15.01
CA LEU A 545 10.76 -13.57 16.03
C LEU A 545 10.15 -14.70 16.88
N GLN A 546 8.82 -14.89 16.82
CA GLN A 546 8.15 -15.97 17.54
C GLN A 546 7.51 -16.98 16.58
N ASP A 547 6.45 -16.65 15.87
CA ASP A 547 5.64 -17.65 15.16
C ASP A 547 6.41 -18.30 13.98
N LEU A 548 7.10 -17.51 13.15
CA LEU A 548 7.94 -18.01 12.04
C LEU A 548 9.14 -18.81 12.56
N GLN A 549 9.86 -18.25 13.54
CA GLN A 549 11.01 -18.91 14.14
C GLN A 549 10.63 -20.25 14.79
N GLU A 550 9.54 -20.30 15.55
CA GLU A 550 9.09 -21.50 16.24
C GLU A 550 8.60 -22.57 15.26
N ALA A 551 7.83 -22.19 14.24
CA ALA A 551 7.37 -23.11 13.22
C ALA A 551 8.55 -23.79 12.51
N SER A 552 9.54 -23.00 12.06
CA SER A 552 10.71 -23.54 11.38
C SER A 552 11.63 -24.34 12.31
N ALA A 553 11.81 -23.91 13.56
CA ALA A 553 12.56 -24.67 14.58
C ALA A 553 11.91 -26.03 14.90
N ASN A 554 10.59 -26.15 14.77
CA ASN A 554 9.85 -27.41 14.87
C ASN A 554 9.89 -28.23 13.57
N GLY A 555 10.81 -27.91 12.65
CA GLY A 555 11.01 -28.63 11.40
C GLY A 555 9.91 -28.39 10.37
N LYS A 556 9.10 -27.34 10.50
CA LYS A 556 8.09 -27.01 9.49
C LYS A 556 8.70 -26.13 8.41
N TRP A 557 8.23 -26.30 7.18
CA TRP A 557 8.53 -25.34 6.12
C TRP A 557 7.65 -24.11 6.31
N VAL A 558 8.21 -22.91 6.16
CA VAL A 558 7.48 -21.66 6.37
C VAL A 558 7.69 -20.73 5.19
N VAL A 559 6.61 -20.26 4.60
CA VAL A 559 6.63 -19.21 3.60
C VAL A 559 6.20 -17.90 4.26
N MET A 560 6.98 -16.85 4.12
CA MET A 560 6.61 -15.50 4.55
C MET A 560 6.23 -14.69 3.32
N GLU A 561 4.93 -14.45 3.18
CA GLU A 561 4.36 -13.62 2.12
C GLU A 561 4.04 -12.24 2.69
N VAL A 562 4.67 -11.23 2.10
CA VAL A 562 4.55 -9.86 2.54
C VAL A 562 3.86 -9.02 1.47
N TYR A 563 2.74 -8.40 1.86
CA TYR A 563 1.99 -7.47 1.02
C TYR A 563 2.21 -6.04 1.49
N GLY A 564 2.89 -5.23 0.68
CA GLY A 564 3.08 -3.80 0.92
C GLY A 564 2.05 -2.95 0.17
N ASN A 565 1.73 -1.76 0.70
CA ASN A 565 1.05 -0.74 -0.12
C ASN A 565 2.02 -0.03 -1.07
N ASN A 566 3.26 0.12 -0.62
CA ASN A 566 4.32 0.77 -1.37
C ASN A 566 5.34 -0.27 -1.80
N ASP A 567 5.94 -0.03 -2.95
CA ASP A 567 7.06 -0.81 -3.46
C ASP A 567 8.32 0.06 -3.48
N ASP A 568 8.59 0.72 -2.34
CA ASP A 568 9.81 1.49 -2.11
C ASP A 568 10.88 0.65 -1.42
N ASP A 569 12.14 1.05 -1.59
CA ASP A 569 13.31 0.33 -1.07
C ASP A 569 13.25 0.17 0.47
N GLN A 570 12.76 1.17 1.20
CA GLN A 570 12.70 1.11 2.67
C GLN A 570 11.72 0.03 3.12
N THR A 571 10.51 0.01 2.56
CA THR A 571 9.47 -0.97 2.87
C THR A 571 9.93 -2.39 2.54
N ARG A 572 10.52 -2.59 1.36
CA ARG A 572 11.07 -3.90 0.95
C ARG A 572 12.22 -4.36 1.82
N LEU A 573 13.18 -3.48 2.10
CA LEU A 573 14.33 -3.82 2.92
C LEU A 573 13.96 -4.07 4.37
N TYR A 574 12.95 -3.37 4.91
CA TYR A 574 12.44 -3.68 6.24
C TYR A 574 11.83 -5.08 6.31
N ALA A 575 11.00 -5.45 5.33
CA ALA A 575 10.40 -6.78 5.25
C ALA A 575 11.47 -7.88 5.10
N LEU A 576 12.39 -7.69 4.15
CA LEU A 576 13.45 -8.66 3.89
C LEU A 576 14.39 -8.78 5.09
N ALA A 577 14.91 -7.67 5.63
CA ALA A 577 15.82 -7.71 6.77
C ALA A 577 15.16 -8.33 8.01
N SER A 578 13.85 -8.12 8.20
CA SER A 578 13.06 -8.77 9.25
C SER A 578 13.05 -10.29 9.07
N PHE A 579 12.71 -10.77 7.87
CA PHE A 579 12.77 -12.20 7.53
C PHE A 579 14.16 -12.81 7.79
N LEU A 580 15.22 -12.11 7.37
CA LEU A 580 16.61 -12.54 7.53
C LEU A 580 17.02 -12.72 9.02
N MET A 581 16.31 -12.11 9.98
CA MET A 581 16.57 -12.36 11.41
C MET A 581 16.34 -13.83 11.79
N VAL A 582 15.44 -14.51 11.11
CA VAL A 582 14.99 -15.87 11.44
C VAL A 582 15.15 -16.87 10.30
N GLN A 583 15.61 -16.43 9.12
CA GLN A 583 15.85 -17.31 7.97
C GLN A 583 16.70 -18.54 8.36
N ASN A 584 16.28 -19.69 7.85
CA ASN A 584 17.02 -20.95 7.80
C ASN A 584 16.69 -21.70 6.50
N GLU A 585 17.09 -22.97 6.41
CA GLU A 585 16.94 -23.78 5.21
C GLU A 585 15.49 -24.14 4.85
N ARG A 586 14.52 -23.85 5.74
CA ARG A 586 13.10 -24.17 5.60
C ARG A 586 12.20 -22.95 5.51
N THR A 587 12.76 -21.75 5.37
CA THR A 587 12.01 -20.50 5.36
C THR A 587 12.16 -19.79 4.03
N TYR A 588 11.06 -19.39 3.41
CA TYR A 588 11.03 -18.73 2.11
C TYR A 588 10.44 -17.32 2.23
N PHE A 589 10.92 -16.40 1.40
CA PHE A 589 10.49 -15.01 1.38
C PHE A 589 9.81 -14.66 0.07
N TYR A 590 8.73 -13.88 0.16
CA TYR A 590 8.10 -13.21 -0.97
C TYR A 590 7.61 -11.84 -0.52
N PHE A 591 7.80 -10.85 -1.39
CA PHE A 591 7.24 -9.52 -1.23
C PHE A 591 6.56 -9.10 -2.53
N THR A 592 5.39 -8.51 -2.41
CA THR A 592 4.71 -7.84 -3.51
C THR A 592 3.90 -6.63 -3.04
N ARG A 593 3.59 -5.73 -3.97
CA ARG A 593 2.59 -4.68 -3.76
C ARG A 593 1.21 -5.34 -3.76
N LYS A 594 0.28 -4.90 -2.89
CA LYS A 594 -1.02 -5.56 -2.70
C LYS A 594 -1.85 -5.74 -3.98
N ASP A 595 -1.76 -4.79 -4.90
CA ASP A 595 -2.46 -4.74 -6.18
C ASP A 595 -1.75 -5.56 -7.25
N HIS A 596 -0.54 -6.04 -6.96
CA HIS A 596 0.24 -6.97 -7.76
C HIS A 596 0.38 -8.33 -7.07
N ALA A 597 -0.55 -8.67 -6.16
CA ALA A 597 -0.55 -9.99 -5.53
C ALA A 597 -0.61 -11.09 -6.60
N GLY A 598 0.27 -12.09 -6.49
CA GLY A 598 0.39 -13.15 -7.49
C GLY A 598 1.38 -12.88 -8.62
N ALA A 599 1.79 -11.63 -8.85
CA ALA A 599 2.62 -11.28 -9.99
C ALA A 599 4.08 -11.74 -9.85
N LEU A 600 4.67 -12.11 -10.98
CA LEU A 600 6.11 -12.37 -11.09
C LEU A 600 6.92 -11.09 -10.86
N HIS A 601 7.72 -11.10 -9.80
CA HIS A 601 8.55 -9.98 -9.39
C HIS A 601 9.94 -10.45 -8.98
N TRP A 602 10.93 -9.61 -9.31
CA TRP A 602 12.29 -9.74 -8.81
C TRP A 602 12.76 -8.40 -8.27
N ARG A 603 13.55 -8.43 -7.19
CA ARG A 603 14.09 -7.23 -6.56
C ARG A 603 15.60 -7.40 -6.37
N PRO A 604 16.42 -6.37 -6.65
CA PRO A 604 17.88 -6.50 -6.64
C PRO A 604 18.46 -7.05 -5.32
N GLU A 605 17.84 -6.69 -4.20
CA GLU A 605 18.23 -7.14 -2.86
C GLU A 605 18.03 -8.65 -2.62
N TRP A 606 17.26 -9.35 -3.46
CA TRP A 606 17.10 -10.81 -3.38
C TRP A 606 18.31 -11.56 -3.95
N GLY A 607 19.09 -10.89 -4.78
CA GLY A 607 20.30 -11.43 -5.41
C GLY A 607 21.57 -11.34 -4.56
N VAL A 608 21.45 -11.03 -3.27
CA VAL A 608 22.61 -10.86 -2.38
C VAL A 608 23.14 -12.23 -1.93
N THR A 609 24.46 -12.42 -2.06
CA THR A 609 25.18 -13.56 -1.48
C THR A 609 25.47 -13.30 0.00
N LEU A 610 24.71 -13.93 0.89
CA LEU A 610 24.84 -13.80 2.34
C LEU A 610 25.91 -14.75 2.90
N GLY A 611 26.03 -15.94 2.32
CA GLY A 611 26.66 -17.12 2.92
C GLY A 611 25.91 -17.64 4.15
N ASN A 612 26.52 -18.55 4.92
CA ASN A 612 25.87 -19.13 6.10
C ASN A 612 25.66 -18.08 7.21
N ALA A 613 24.57 -18.21 7.97
CA ALA A 613 24.38 -17.42 9.18
C ALA A 613 25.44 -17.81 10.23
N LYS A 614 26.11 -16.81 10.83
CA LYS A 614 27.11 -17.02 11.89
C LYS A 614 26.49 -17.27 13.28
N GLY A 615 25.16 -17.28 13.36
CA GLY A 615 24.40 -17.53 14.58
C GLY A 615 22.96 -17.00 14.49
N THR A 616 22.31 -16.95 15.64
CA THR A 616 21.01 -16.29 15.80
C THR A 616 21.16 -14.77 15.78
N TYR A 617 20.05 -14.05 15.58
CA TYR A 617 20.03 -12.60 15.75
C TYR A 617 20.42 -12.19 17.18
N LYS A 618 20.79 -10.92 17.35
CA LYS A 618 21.08 -10.26 18.61
C LYS A 618 20.33 -8.94 18.68
N LYS A 619 19.83 -8.59 19.86
CA LYS A 619 19.35 -7.22 20.14
C LYS A 619 20.56 -6.30 20.25
N ILE A 620 20.49 -5.15 19.61
CA ILE A 620 21.48 -4.07 19.72
C ILE A 620 20.85 -2.88 20.46
N ALA A 621 21.63 -1.83 20.68
CA ALA A 621 21.17 -0.63 21.38
C ALA A 621 19.91 -0.03 20.74
N GLN A 622 19.17 0.77 21.51
CA GLN A 622 17.99 1.50 21.04
C GLN A 622 16.83 0.62 20.53
N GLY A 623 16.89 -0.70 20.76
CA GLY A 623 15.83 -1.64 20.38
C GLY A 623 15.97 -2.21 18.96
N GLY A 624 17.11 -1.98 18.30
CA GLY A 624 17.43 -2.58 17.01
C GLY A 624 17.83 -4.05 17.13
N TYR A 625 17.93 -4.72 15.98
CA TYR A 625 18.33 -6.13 15.85
C TYR A 625 19.42 -6.27 14.79
N GLN A 626 20.33 -7.22 15.01
CA GLN A 626 21.42 -7.55 14.08
C GLN A 626 21.50 -9.07 13.88
N ARG A 627 21.78 -9.52 12.66
CA ARG A 627 22.26 -10.87 12.39
C ARG A 627 23.46 -10.85 11.44
N ASP A 628 24.48 -11.61 11.79
CA ASP A 628 25.71 -11.74 11.00
C ASP A 628 25.66 -13.01 10.13
N PHE A 629 26.10 -12.86 8.89
CA PHE A 629 26.33 -13.93 7.94
C PHE A 629 27.82 -13.97 7.55
N GLU A 630 28.23 -14.98 6.78
CA GLU A 630 29.61 -15.09 6.28
C GLU A 630 30.04 -13.85 5.51
N ASN A 631 29.20 -13.41 4.55
CA ASN A 631 29.49 -12.32 3.61
C ASN A 631 28.65 -11.06 3.84
N ALA A 632 27.74 -11.08 4.83
CA ALA A 632 26.82 -9.97 5.07
C ALA A 632 26.54 -9.71 6.56
N ARG A 633 26.01 -8.53 6.85
CA ARG A 633 25.40 -8.15 8.12
C ARG A 633 24.03 -7.55 7.83
N VAL A 634 23.03 -8.01 8.56
CA VAL A 634 21.66 -7.52 8.46
C VAL A 634 21.29 -6.77 9.73
N LEU A 635 20.68 -5.60 9.57
CA LEU A 635 20.20 -4.75 10.65
C LEU A 635 18.70 -4.47 10.49
N VAL A 636 17.96 -4.41 11.59
CA VAL A 636 16.53 -4.08 11.61
C VAL A 636 16.25 -3.09 12.73
N ASN A 637 15.53 -2.02 12.40
CA ASN A 637 14.92 -1.11 13.37
C ASN A 637 13.39 -1.30 13.37
N PRO A 638 12.83 -2.10 14.30
CA PRO A 638 11.38 -2.29 14.40
C PRO A 638 10.71 -1.25 15.30
N THR A 639 11.37 -0.13 15.59
CA THR A 639 10.89 0.89 16.52
C THR A 639 10.38 2.13 15.79
N GLY A 640 9.57 2.93 16.49
CA GLY A 640 9.08 4.22 16.00
C GLY A 640 10.11 5.36 16.04
N LYS A 641 11.38 5.07 16.33
CA LYS A 641 12.45 6.07 16.47
C LYS A 641 13.61 5.72 15.56
N ALA A 642 14.20 6.72 14.91
CA ALA A 642 15.44 6.52 14.16
C ALA A 642 16.57 6.08 15.08
N MET A 643 17.49 5.25 14.57
CA MET A 643 18.68 4.81 15.27
C MET A 643 19.90 4.81 14.35
N THR A 644 21.07 4.81 14.97
CA THR A 644 22.35 4.77 14.25
C THR A 644 23.18 3.61 14.77
N VAL A 645 23.71 2.80 13.86
CA VAL A 645 24.47 1.60 14.19
C VAL A 645 25.87 1.71 13.60
N SER A 646 26.89 1.70 14.46
CA SER A 646 28.28 1.60 14.02
C SER A 646 28.58 0.21 13.48
N VAL A 647 29.29 0.14 12.35
CA VAL A 647 29.70 -1.12 11.71
C VAL A 647 31.21 -1.13 11.47
N PRO A 648 31.88 -2.30 11.61
CA PRO A 648 33.31 -2.40 11.32
C PRO A 648 33.63 -1.94 9.90
N ALA A 649 34.85 -1.44 9.68
CA ALA A 649 35.34 -1.17 8.34
C ALA A 649 35.32 -2.44 7.46
N GLY A 650 35.08 -2.27 6.16
CA GLY A 650 35.01 -3.35 5.18
C GLY A 650 33.59 -3.68 4.71
N TYR A 651 32.55 -3.21 5.41
CA TYR A 651 31.17 -3.33 4.95
C TYR A 651 30.82 -2.29 3.88
N LYS A 652 29.93 -2.68 2.96
CA LYS A 652 29.30 -1.83 1.95
C LYS A 652 27.79 -1.94 2.05
N ASN A 653 27.08 -0.86 1.73
CA ASN A 653 25.63 -0.94 1.51
C ASN A 653 25.32 -1.62 0.15
N LEU A 654 24.03 -1.81 -0.17
CA LEU A 654 23.61 -2.42 -1.43
C LEU A 654 23.91 -1.56 -2.69
N HIS A 655 24.27 -0.28 -2.52
CA HIS A 655 24.83 0.56 -3.59
C HIS A 655 26.35 0.41 -3.73
N LYS A 656 26.96 -0.57 -3.06
CA LYS A 656 28.41 -0.83 -3.05
C LYS A 656 29.25 0.30 -2.44
N GLN A 657 28.62 1.20 -1.66
CA GLN A 657 29.31 2.28 -0.97
C GLN A 657 29.83 1.78 0.38
N PRO A 658 31.10 2.03 0.73
CA PRO A 658 31.66 1.63 2.01
C PRO A 658 30.99 2.39 3.16
N VAL A 659 30.68 1.70 4.25
CA VAL A 659 30.05 2.27 5.44
C VAL A 659 30.76 1.84 6.71
N THR A 660 30.85 2.76 7.66
CA THR A 660 31.28 2.51 9.05
C THR A 660 30.19 2.83 10.06
N GLU A 661 29.08 3.38 9.58
CA GLU A 661 27.89 3.72 10.34
C GLU A 661 26.67 3.63 9.42
N VAL A 662 25.53 3.19 9.96
CA VAL A 662 24.26 3.08 9.24
C VAL A 662 23.16 3.76 10.03
N GLY A 663 22.51 4.75 9.42
CA GLY A 663 21.26 5.32 9.92
C GLY A 663 20.09 4.43 9.53
N LEU A 664 19.25 4.09 10.50
CA LEU A 664 18.03 3.30 10.33
C LEU A 664 16.83 4.15 10.76
N PRO A 665 16.04 4.69 9.81
CA PRO A 665 14.75 5.31 10.10
C PRO A 665 13.83 4.37 10.90
N PRO A 666 12.73 4.88 11.50
CA PRO A 666 11.69 4.03 12.06
C PRO A 666 11.23 2.97 11.06
N TYR A 667 11.06 1.72 11.51
CA TYR A 667 10.59 0.60 10.67
C TYR A 667 11.40 0.42 9.39
N SER A 668 12.72 0.31 9.53
CA SER A 668 13.65 0.15 8.42
C SER A 668 14.59 -1.03 8.62
N GLY A 669 15.17 -1.51 7.53
CA GLY A 669 16.18 -2.55 7.51
C GLY A 669 17.36 -2.17 6.63
N ALA A 670 18.51 -2.76 6.90
CA ALA A 670 19.70 -2.63 6.05
C ALA A 670 20.40 -3.97 5.89
N ILE A 671 20.91 -4.23 4.69
CA ILE A 671 21.78 -5.37 4.38
C ILE A 671 23.12 -4.80 3.93
N LEU A 672 24.20 -5.23 4.58
CA LEU A 672 25.55 -4.76 4.34
C LEU A 672 26.42 -5.93 3.90
N THR A 673 27.16 -5.80 2.81
CA THR A 673 28.03 -6.86 2.25
C THR A 673 29.50 -6.59 2.54
N LEU A 674 30.33 -7.64 2.62
CA LEU A 674 31.79 -7.52 2.83
C LEU A 674 32.61 -7.35 1.54
N ASN A 675 31.99 -7.57 0.36
CA ASN A 675 32.64 -7.51 -0.95
C ASN A 675 31.91 -6.58 -1.91
#